data_AF-A0A962DZ67-F1
#
_entry.id   AF-A0A962DZ67-F1
#
_cell.length_a   1.000
_cell.length_b   1.000
_cell.length_c   1.000
_cell.angle_alpha   90.00
_cell.angle_beta   90.00
_cell.angle_gamma   90.00
#
_symmetry.space_group_name_H-M   'P 1'
#
loop_
_entity.id
_entity.type
_entity.pdbx_description
1 polymer ?
#
loop_
_entity_poly.entity_id
_entity_poly.type
_entity_poly.pdbx_seq_one_letter_code
_entity_poly.pdbx_strand_id
1 'polypeptide(L)'
;MAKYTKKFQYGKHTVELETGEIARQASATVIARMGDTVVMVAAVAKKEAVPGQNFFPLTVNYQEKFYAAGKIPGGFFKREGRPTEKETLVSRLIDRPIRPLFPKGFNNEIQVTATVISYCKEVDADIPALIGASAAISLTGAPFQGPIGAAKVGYKDGEYILNPSKEELKGSQLELVVAGTESAVLMVESEAALLSEEVMLGAVSFGHQQQQVVINAINEMVEETGVQQWEWQAPEMKQDVVNSVKEVIANQLIEAYNTSDKASRYEKLSAMRNEALEKLVSDAEDSPSAEEVNEIIALIEKAHVRKKILTGQPRIDGRGLSDVRQITVKTGILPRTHGSALFTRGETQAVVVTTLGTGRDAQLIDALDGEEKDRFMLHYNFPPYCVGETGFAGGPKRREIGHGKLAKRGLMAVMPNEEEFPYVIRVVSEITESNGSSSMASVCGSSLSMMDAGVPLKAPVAGIAMGLIKEGDGFAVLSDILGDEDHLGDMDFKVAGTSEGITALQMDIKIEGITEEIMQKALSQAKGGREYILGEMNKVLGAGREEMSDYAPKLLTLTVHPDKIREVIGKGGATIRALTEETNTTIEITDDGVVTIAAVNGEDAREAVRRIEMITADVEVGAVYEGKVVKIMDFGAFVNVLPGKDGMVHISEISHSRV
;
A
#
# COMPACT_ATOMS: atom_id res chain seq x y z
N MET A 1 23.23 18.12 -26.31
CA MET A 1 22.22 19.17 -26.07
C MET A 1 22.86 20.26 -25.22
N ALA A 2 22.58 21.54 -25.52
CA ALA A 2 22.96 22.65 -24.64
C ALA A 2 22.04 22.69 -23.41
N LYS A 3 22.44 23.38 -22.33
CA LYS A 3 21.57 23.55 -21.16
C LYS A 3 20.27 24.24 -21.57
N TYR A 4 19.15 23.64 -21.20
CA TYR A 4 17.82 24.19 -21.41
C TYR A 4 17.01 24.12 -20.12
N THR A 5 16.21 25.14 -19.84
CA THR A 5 15.44 25.25 -18.61
C THR A 5 14.04 25.76 -18.92
N LYS A 6 13.01 24.98 -18.55
CA LYS A 6 11.61 25.41 -18.57
C LYS A 6 11.15 25.76 -17.15
N LYS A 7 10.51 26.92 -16.98
CA LYS A 7 9.91 27.34 -15.71
C LYS A 7 8.42 27.61 -15.89
N PHE A 8 7.62 27.13 -14.95
CA PHE A 8 6.18 27.36 -14.93
C PHE A 8 5.64 27.35 -13.49
N GLN A 9 4.47 27.93 -13.30
CA GLN A 9 3.81 27.95 -11.99
C GLN A 9 2.83 26.78 -11.89
N TYR A 10 2.89 26.01 -10.80
CA TYR A 10 1.97 24.90 -10.54
C TYR A 10 1.37 24.99 -9.13
N GLY A 11 0.16 25.53 -9.05
CA GLY A 11 -0.46 25.91 -7.78
C GLY A 11 0.38 26.95 -7.05
N LYS A 12 0.72 26.67 -5.79
CA LYS A 12 1.54 27.55 -4.95
C LYS A 12 3.05 27.49 -5.25
N HIS A 13 3.52 26.51 -6.03
CA HIS A 13 4.95 26.29 -6.26
C HIS A 13 5.37 26.62 -7.69
N THR A 14 6.56 27.18 -7.85
CA THR A 14 7.23 27.24 -9.14
C THR A 14 7.93 25.92 -9.42
N VAL A 15 7.74 25.38 -10.63
CA VAL A 15 8.41 24.18 -11.13
C VAL A 15 9.44 24.58 -12.17
N GLU A 16 10.62 23.96 -12.09
CA GLU A 16 11.73 24.14 -13.03
C GLU A 16 12.17 22.77 -13.56
N LEU A 17 12.16 22.60 -14.88
CA LEU A 17 12.65 21.42 -15.58
C LEU A 17 13.90 21.78 -16.36
N GLU A 18 15.04 21.18 -16.00
CA GLU A 18 16.32 21.46 -16.64
C GLU A 18 16.87 20.21 -17.34
N THR A 19 17.43 20.36 -18.54
CA THR A 19 18.13 19.30 -19.27
C THR A 19 19.41 19.80 -19.93
N GLY A 20 20.22 18.89 -20.46
CA GLY A 20 21.41 19.21 -21.26
C GLY A 20 22.69 19.50 -20.48
N GLU A 21 22.64 19.59 -19.14
CA GLU A 21 23.82 19.83 -18.28
C GLU A 21 24.32 18.55 -17.60
N ILE A 22 23.44 17.85 -16.85
CA ILE A 22 23.77 16.68 -16.02
C ILE A 22 23.43 15.36 -16.73
N ALA A 23 24.26 14.33 -16.52
CA ALA A 23 24.06 12.95 -17.01
C ALA A 23 23.79 12.82 -18.52
N ARG A 24 24.47 13.63 -19.34
CA ARG A 24 24.32 13.73 -20.82
C ARG A 24 24.57 12.44 -21.62
N GLN A 25 24.97 11.34 -20.97
CA GLN A 25 25.13 10.03 -21.62
C GLN A 25 23.86 9.17 -21.55
N ALA A 26 22.92 9.47 -20.65
CA ALA A 26 21.60 8.85 -20.69
C ALA A 26 20.89 9.24 -22.00
N SER A 27 19.90 8.44 -22.43
CA SER A 27 19.06 8.80 -23.57
C SER A 27 18.40 10.17 -23.35
N ALA A 28 17.96 10.43 -22.11
CA ALA A 28 17.65 11.77 -21.64
C ALA A 28 17.84 11.88 -20.12
N THR A 29 17.99 13.11 -19.63
CA THR A 29 17.95 13.41 -18.19
C THR A 29 17.27 14.74 -17.97
N VAL A 30 16.43 14.81 -16.93
CA VAL A 30 15.77 16.02 -16.47
C VAL A 30 16.03 16.21 -14.98
N ILE A 31 16.43 17.41 -14.58
CA ILE A 31 16.39 17.87 -13.19
C ILE A 31 15.05 18.56 -12.97
N ALA A 32 14.16 17.91 -12.21
CA ALA A 32 12.88 18.47 -11.84
C ALA A 32 12.99 19.10 -10.44
N ARG A 33 12.78 20.42 -10.36
CA ARG A 33 12.76 21.18 -9.12
C ARG A 33 11.36 21.74 -8.88
N MET A 34 10.84 21.57 -7.67
CA MET A 34 9.58 22.16 -7.23
C MET A 34 9.77 22.69 -5.81
N GLY A 35 9.81 24.01 -5.65
CA GLY A 35 10.39 24.62 -4.46
C GLY A 35 11.87 24.21 -4.31
N ASP A 36 12.24 23.76 -3.12
CA ASP A 36 13.60 23.28 -2.82
C ASP A 36 13.75 21.75 -2.96
N THR A 37 12.67 21.02 -3.26
CA THR A 37 12.74 19.60 -3.59
C THR A 37 13.24 19.42 -5.03
N VAL A 38 14.31 18.66 -5.21
CA VAL A 38 14.99 18.43 -6.49
C VAL A 38 15.15 16.94 -6.74
N VAL A 39 14.63 16.48 -7.87
CA VAL A 39 14.73 15.10 -8.33
C VAL A 39 15.47 15.06 -9.67
N MET A 40 16.57 14.32 -9.73
CA MET A 40 17.27 14.00 -10.98
C MET A 40 16.64 12.75 -11.58
N VAL A 41 16.07 12.85 -12.77
CA VAL A 41 15.44 11.74 -13.46
C VAL A 41 16.17 11.44 -14.76
N ALA A 42 16.80 10.26 -14.83
CA ALA A 42 17.48 9.78 -16.02
C ALA A 42 16.67 8.64 -16.66
N ALA A 43 16.44 8.75 -17.97
CA ALA A 43 15.81 7.71 -18.78
C ALA A 43 16.80 7.17 -19.80
N VAL A 44 16.93 5.84 -19.84
CA VAL A 44 17.76 5.13 -20.82
C VAL A 44 16.85 4.19 -21.60
N ALA A 45 16.82 4.36 -22.92
CA ALA A 45 16.06 3.52 -23.83
C ALA A 45 17.03 2.80 -24.78
N LYS A 46 17.03 1.48 -24.75
CA LYS A 46 17.86 0.65 -25.62
C LYS A 46 17.27 0.64 -27.04
N LYS A 47 18.08 0.94 -28.06
CA LYS A 47 17.64 1.02 -29.46
C LYS A 47 17.20 -0.33 -30.05
N GLU A 48 17.77 -1.42 -29.57
CA GLU A 48 17.49 -2.78 -30.03
C GLU A 48 16.72 -3.56 -28.96
N ALA A 49 15.61 -4.16 -29.36
CA ALA A 49 14.88 -5.13 -28.52
C ALA A 49 15.66 -6.44 -28.44
N VAL A 50 15.51 -7.16 -27.34
CA VAL A 50 16.10 -8.50 -27.18
C VAL A 50 15.25 -9.50 -27.99
N PRO A 51 15.85 -10.31 -28.89
CA PRO A 51 15.10 -11.32 -29.64
C PRO A 51 14.39 -12.32 -28.71
N GLY A 52 13.15 -12.69 -29.02
CA GLY A 52 12.33 -13.61 -28.21
C GLY A 52 11.76 -13.00 -26.92
N GLN A 53 11.91 -11.69 -26.72
CA GLN A 53 11.33 -10.99 -25.58
C GLN A 53 9.82 -10.79 -25.79
N ASN A 54 9.01 -11.47 -24.97
CA ASN A 54 7.55 -11.46 -25.04
C ASN A 54 6.87 -10.50 -24.04
N PHE A 55 7.63 -9.60 -23.41
CA PHE A 55 7.12 -8.59 -22.50
C PHE A 55 7.87 -7.27 -22.65
N PHE A 56 7.19 -6.16 -22.35
CA PHE A 56 7.80 -4.84 -22.36
C PHE A 56 8.69 -4.64 -21.09
N PRO A 57 10.03 -4.58 -21.24
CA PRO A 57 10.96 -4.49 -20.11
C PRO A 57 11.14 -3.03 -19.66
N LEU A 58 10.08 -2.47 -19.08
CA LEU A 58 10.13 -1.18 -18.38
C LEU A 58 10.46 -1.40 -16.91
N THR A 59 11.54 -0.75 -16.45
CA THR A 59 11.95 -0.70 -15.05
C THR A 59 12.02 0.73 -14.56
N VAL A 60 11.23 1.04 -13.53
CA VAL A 60 11.33 2.31 -12.80
C VAL A 60 12.01 2.11 -11.45
N ASN A 61 12.96 2.98 -11.12
CA ASN A 61 13.63 3.04 -9.83
C ASN A 61 13.53 4.46 -9.28
N TYR A 62 12.82 4.64 -8.18
CA TYR A 62 12.86 5.86 -7.39
C TYR A 62 13.76 5.64 -6.17
N GLN A 63 14.64 6.60 -5.88
CA GLN A 63 15.62 6.50 -4.80
C GLN A 63 15.70 7.79 -4.00
N GLU A 64 15.69 7.66 -2.67
CA GLU A 64 15.89 8.77 -1.74
C GLU A 64 17.32 8.72 -1.20
N LYS A 65 18.05 9.83 -1.34
CA LYS A 65 19.38 9.95 -0.74
C LYS A 65 19.27 10.78 0.53
N PHE A 66 19.79 10.28 1.64
CA PHE A 66 19.68 10.96 2.93
C PHE A 66 20.40 12.30 2.96
N TYR A 67 21.43 12.46 2.12
CA TYR A 67 22.07 13.75 1.91
C TYR A 67 21.11 14.80 1.35
N ALA A 68 20.02 14.41 0.68
CA ALA A 68 19.02 15.35 0.16
C ALA A 68 18.35 16.14 1.30
N ALA A 69 18.28 15.55 2.49
CA ALA A 69 17.82 16.18 3.73
C ALA A 69 18.97 16.54 4.70
N GLY A 70 20.24 16.47 4.25
CA GLY A 70 21.41 16.73 5.09
C GLY A 70 21.65 15.69 6.20
N LYS A 71 21.09 14.48 6.07
CA LYS A 71 21.20 13.40 7.06
C LYS A 71 22.25 12.35 6.66
N ILE A 72 22.84 11.69 7.64
CA ILE A 72 23.57 10.42 7.46
C ILE A 72 22.59 9.28 7.76
N PRO A 73 22.49 8.21 6.95
CA PRO A 73 21.59 7.09 7.20
C PRO A 73 21.72 6.48 8.60
N GLY A 74 20.61 6.15 9.25
CA GLY A 74 20.60 5.60 10.62
C GLY A 74 21.26 4.22 10.75
N GLY A 75 21.21 3.41 9.69
CA GLY A 75 21.69 2.01 9.68
C GLY A 75 23.17 1.82 10.02
N PHE A 76 23.55 0.59 10.36
CA PHE A 76 24.91 0.23 10.81
C PHE A 76 26.01 0.66 9.83
N PHE A 77 25.78 0.50 8.52
CA PHE A 77 26.76 0.81 7.48
C PHE A 77 26.84 2.30 7.10
N LYS A 78 25.95 3.15 7.63
CA LYS A 78 25.87 4.60 7.29
C LYS A 78 25.78 4.88 5.79
N ARG A 79 25.09 3.98 5.07
CA ARG A 79 24.87 4.02 3.61
C ARG A 79 23.47 3.51 3.31
N GLU A 80 22.81 4.09 2.31
CA GLU A 80 21.54 3.60 1.78
C GLU A 80 21.72 2.20 1.18
N GLY A 81 20.88 1.26 1.62
CA GLY A 81 20.98 -0.15 1.27
C GLY A 81 19.86 -0.60 0.33
N ARG A 82 19.09 -1.59 0.79
CA ARG A 82 17.90 -2.06 0.06
C ARG A 82 16.85 -0.95 -0.07
N PRO A 83 16.06 -0.94 -1.16
CA PRO A 83 14.95 0.01 -1.29
C PRO A 83 14.00 -0.05 -0.09
N THR A 84 13.62 1.12 0.39
CA THR A 84 12.57 1.30 1.39
C THR A 84 11.19 1.00 0.80
N GLU A 85 10.18 0.90 1.68
CA GLU A 85 8.79 0.75 1.25
C GLU A 85 8.34 1.93 0.40
N LYS A 86 8.64 3.17 0.86
CA LYS A 86 8.34 4.40 0.10
C LYS A 86 9.01 4.38 -1.27
N GLU A 87 10.28 4.02 -1.35
CA GLU A 87 10.98 3.97 -2.64
C GLU A 87 10.35 2.97 -3.62
N THR A 88 9.94 1.81 -3.11
CA THR A 88 9.25 0.80 -3.90
C THR A 88 7.86 1.25 -4.35
N LEU A 89 7.10 1.88 -3.45
CA LEU A 89 5.76 2.38 -3.72
C LEU A 89 5.77 3.52 -4.74
N VAL A 90 6.69 4.49 -4.61
CA VAL A 90 6.82 5.61 -5.56
C VAL A 90 7.34 5.11 -6.91
N SER A 91 8.25 4.12 -6.93
CA SER A 91 8.64 3.46 -8.19
C SER A 91 7.42 2.86 -8.91
N ARG A 92 6.52 2.21 -8.18
CA ARG A 92 5.27 1.66 -8.72
C ARG A 92 4.29 2.76 -9.12
N LEU A 93 4.21 3.84 -8.35
CA LEU A 93 3.37 5.01 -8.64
C LEU A 93 3.77 5.67 -9.96
N ILE A 94 5.08 5.73 -10.26
CA ILE A 94 5.59 6.26 -11.53
C ILE A 94 5.38 5.27 -12.69
N ASP A 95 5.61 3.97 -12.48
CA ASP A 95 5.49 2.93 -13.51
C ASP A 95 4.08 2.81 -14.09
N ARG A 96 3.05 2.87 -13.23
CA ARG A 96 1.65 2.63 -13.60
C ARG A 96 1.12 3.55 -14.71
N PRO A 97 1.23 4.89 -14.61
CA PRO A 97 0.73 5.78 -15.66
C PRO A 97 1.59 5.80 -16.92
N ILE A 98 2.89 5.47 -16.86
CA ILE A 98 3.75 5.51 -18.05
C ILE A 98 3.65 4.23 -18.90
N ARG A 99 3.46 3.07 -18.26
CA ARG A 99 3.44 1.76 -18.94
C ARG A 99 2.40 1.65 -20.06
N PRO A 100 1.13 2.07 -19.91
CA PRO A 100 0.13 1.94 -20.97
C PRO A 100 0.37 2.85 -22.18
N LEU A 101 1.24 3.86 -22.05
CA LEU A 101 1.51 4.83 -23.12
C LEU A 101 2.60 4.38 -24.10
N PHE A 102 3.26 3.26 -23.84
CA PHE A 102 4.13 2.66 -24.83
C PHE A 102 3.30 1.86 -25.84
N PRO A 103 3.57 2.00 -27.15
CA PRO A 103 2.77 1.33 -28.16
C PRO A 103 2.89 -0.19 -28.03
N LYS A 104 1.81 -0.89 -28.39
CA LYS A 104 1.78 -2.37 -28.37
C LYS A 104 2.88 -2.93 -29.27
N GLY A 105 3.56 -3.99 -28.79
CA GLY A 105 4.69 -4.61 -29.48
C GLY A 105 6.03 -3.90 -29.26
N PHE A 106 6.07 -2.79 -28.53
CA PHE A 106 7.31 -2.13 -28.16
C PHE A 106 7.99 -2.87 -27.00
N ASN A 107 8.98 -3.71 -27.32
CA ASN A 107 9.70 -4.56 -26.37
C ASN A 107 11.15 -4.11 -26.13
N ASN A 108 11.48 -2.86 -26.50
CA ASN A 108 12.76 -2.27 -26.19
C ASN A 108 12.89 -2.00 -24.69
N GLU A 109 14.06 -2.29 -24.13
CA GLU A 109 14.32 -2.07 -22.70
C GLU A 109 14.39 -0.58 -22.38
N ILE A 110 13.60 -0.17 -21.39
CA ILE A 110 13.58 1.19 -20.86
C ILE A 110 13.81 1.14 -19.35
N GLN A 111 14.78 1.91 -18.90
CA GLN A 111 15.05 2.12 -17.49
C GLN A 111 14.89 3.60 -17.15
N VAL A 112 14.06 3.88 -16.14
CA VAL A 112 13.87 5.22 -15.57
C VAL A 112 14.38 5.21 -14.14
N THR A 113 15.33 6.10 -13.83
CA THR A 113 15.87 6.26 -12.48
C THR A 113 15.63 7.68 -11.99
N ALA A 114 14.75 7.84 -11.00
CA ALA A 114 14.46 9.10 -10.31
C ALA A 114 15.20 9.12 -8.96
N THR A 115 16.13 10.06 -8.79
CA THR A 115 16.93 10.20 -7.57
C THR A 115 16.63 11.53 -6.91
N VAL A 116 16.16 11.50 -5.67
CA VAL A 116 15.98 12.71 -4.85
C VAL A 116 17.35 13.18 -4.38
N ILE A 117 17.75 14.38 -4.82
CA ILE A 117 19.07 14.96 -4.54
C ILE A 117 18.99 16.20 -3.63
N SER A 118 17.81 16.80 -3.50
CA SER A 118 17.50 17.81 -2.48
C SER A 118 16.05 17.67 -2.06
N TYR A 119 15.75 17.87 -0.79
CA TYR A 119 14.42 17.63 -0.24
C TYR A 119 14.01 18.74 0.72
N CYS A 120 12.82 19.31 0.51
CA CYS A 120 12.17 20.21 1.45
C CYS A 120 10.84 19.64 1.94
N LYS A 121 10.52 19.90 3.21
CA LYS A 121 9.31 19.35 3.88
C LYS A 121 8.00 19.86 3.28
N GLU A 122 8.04 20.99 2.57
CA GLU A 122 6.88 21.62 1.96
C GLU A 122 6.41 20.88 0.70
N VAL A 123 7.32 20.16 0.02
CA VAL A 123 7.06 19.49 -1.26
C VAL A 123 7.58 18.06 -1.20
N ASP A 124 6.69 17.08 -1.12
CA ASP A 124 7.09 15.68 -1.25
C ASP A 124 7.62 15.39 -2.67
N ALA A 125 8.54 14.44 -2.78
CA ALA A 125 9.30 14.22 -4.01
C ALA A 125 8.59 13.32 -5.03
N ASP A 126 7.41 12.76 -4.69
CA ASP A 126 6.64 11.88 -5.56
C ASP A 126 6.11 12.60 -6.82
N ILE A 127 5.48 13.77 -6.67
CA ILE A 127 4.96 14.56 -7.80
C ILE A 127 6.10 15.09 -8.69
N PRO A 128 7.16 15.74 -8.18
CA PRO A 128 8.30 16.14 -9.01
C PRO A 128 8.98 14.97 -9.72
N ALA A 129 9.04 13.78 -9.10
CA ALA A 129 9.58 12.59 -9.73
C ALA A 129 8.72 12.07 -10.89
N LEU A 130 7.38 12.07 -10.74
CA LEU A 130 6.43 11.75 -11.81
C LEU A 130 6.59 12.71 -13.01
N ILE A 131 6.64 14.01 -12.73
CA ILE A 131 6.82 15.06 -13.74
C ILE A 131 8.16 14.89 -14.45
N GLY A 132 9.25 14.70 -13.68
CA GLY A 132 10.59 14.50 -14.23
C GLY A 132 10.70 13.21 -15.05
N ALA A 133 10.02 12.13 -14.67
CA ALA A 133 9.97 10.88 -15.43
C ALA A 133 9.25 11.07 -16.77
N SER A 134 8.10 11.74 -16.78
CA SER A 134 7.38 12.11 -18.00
C SER A 134 8.28 12.90 -18.95
N ALA A 135 8.89 13.99 -18.45
CA ALA A 135 9.76 14.84 -19.24
C ALA A 135 11.00 14.08 -19.78
N ALA A 136 11.65 13.27 -18.93
CA ALA A 136 12.81 12.48 -19.33
C ALA A 136 12.45 11.44 -20.40
N ILE A 137 11.32 10.73 -20.28
CA ILE A 137 10.90 9.75 -21.28
C ILE A 137 10.60 10.47 -22.61
N SER A 138 9.84 11.56 -22.59
CA SER A 138 9.52 12.31 -23.80
C SER A 138 10.77 12.83 -24.53
N LEU A 139 11.82 13.19 -23.79
CA LEU A 139 13.10 13.63 -24.36
C LEU A 139 14.00 12.49 -24.86
N THR A 140 13.66 11.21 -24.63
CA THR A 140 14.42 10.08 -25.21
C THR A 140 14.18 9.92 -26.72
N GLY A 141 13.06 10.44 -27.21
CA GLY A 141 12.54 10.19 -28.56
C GLY A 141 12.02 8.76 -28.78
N ALA A 142 12.01 7.90 -27.75
CA ALA A 142 11.42 6.57 -27.88
C ALA A 142 9.89 6.70 -28.07
N PRO A 143 9.25 5.73 -28.77
CA PRO A 143 7.81 5.73 -28.95
C PRO A 143 7.05 5.80 -27.63
N PHE A 144 6.39 6.93 -27.36
CA PHE A 144 5.70 7.19 -26.12
C PHE A 144 4.52 8.14 -26.36
N GLN A 145 3.31 7.71 -26.04
CA GLN A 145 2.06 8.46 -26.24
C GLN A 145 1.76 9.41 -25.06
N GLY A 146 2.81 9.98 -24.46
CA GLY A 146 2.69 11.02 -23.44
C GLY A 146 2.84 12.43 -24.04
N PRO A 147 3.21 13.44 -23.23
CA PRO A 147 3.61 13.34 -21.83
C PRO A 147 2.43 13.11 -20.87
N ILE A 148 2.76 12.72 -19.64
CA ILE A 148 1.80 12.72 -18.52
C ILE A 148 2.05 13.90 -17.58
N GLY A 149 0.97 14.37 -16.97
CA GLY A 149 0.98 15.19 -15.77
C GLY A 149 0.85 14.33 -14.51
N ALA A 150 1.02 14.95 -13.34
CA ALA A 150 0.61 14.39 -12.06
C ALA A 150 0.21 15.49 -11.08
N ALA A 151 -0.77 15.20 -10.23
CA ALA A 151 -1.23 16.07 -9.15
C ALA A 151 -1.46 15.25 -7.87
N LYS A 152 -1.15 15.85 -6.71
CA LYS A 152 -1.66 15.41 -5.41
C LYS A 152 -2.80 16.33 -5.00
N VAL A 153 -3.91 15.77 -4.52
CA VAL A 153 -5.12 16.51 -4.15
C VAL A 153 -5.46 16.19 -2.69
N GLY A 154 -5.57 17.24 -1.89
CA GLY A 154 -6.15 17.22 -0.55
C GLY A 154 -7.61 17.68 -0.56
N TYR A 155 -8.32 17.43 0.54
CA TYR A 155 -9.70 17.89 0.74
C TYR A 155 -9.88 18.37 2.17
N LYS A 156 -10.25 19.63 2.35
CA LYS A 156 -10.44 20.24 3.67
C LYS A 156 -11.48 21.35 3.59
N ASP A 157 -12.35 21.43 4.58
CA ASP A 157 -13.37 22.48 4.70
C ASP A 157 -14.26 22.63 3.45
N GLY A 158 -14.49 21.53 2.71
CA GLY A 158 -15.29 21.52 1.49
C GLY A 158 -14.52 21.83 0.20
N GLU A 159 -13.22 22.15 0.28
CA GLU A 159 -12.41 22.60 -0.85
C GLU A 159 -11.29 21.61 -1.21
N TYR A 160 -10.97 21.55 -2.51
CA TYR A 160 -9.83 20.78 -3.03
C TYR A 160 -8.54 21.60 -2.95
N ILE A 161 -7.48 20.98 -2.45
CA ILE A 161 -6.16 21.59 -2.29
C ILE A 161 -5.18 20.92 -3.25
N LEU A 162 -4.55 21.70 -4.13
CA LEU A 162 -3.54 21.20 -5.07
C LEU A 162 -2.16 21.10 -4.41
N ASN A 163 -1.52 19.95 -4.57
CA ASN A 163 -0.18 19.61 -4.09
C ASN A 163 0.05 20.05 -2.62
N PRO A 164 -0.77 19.55 -1.68
CA PRO A 164 -0.65 19.90 -0.28
C PRO A 164 0.69 19.41 0.30
N SER A 165 1.23 20.15 1.25
CA SER A 165 2.39 19.74 2.03
C SER A 165 1.99 18.64 3.03
N LYS A 166 2.98 17.97 3.62
CA LYS A 166 2.72 16.97 4.67
C LYS A 166 1.97 17.54 5.88
N GLU A 167 2.25 18.79 6.24
CA GLU A 167 1.53 19.46 7.34
C GLU A 167 0.08 19.80 6.97
N GLU A 168 -0.18 20.21 5.73
CA GLU A 168 -1.55 20.44 5.24
C GLU A 168 -2.34 19.12 5.17
N LEU A 169 -1.69 18.01 4.80
CA LEU A 169 -2.30 16.68 4.76
C LEU A 169 -2.75 16.17 6.13
N LYS A 170 -2.08 16.55 7.23
CA LYS A 170 -2.53 16.17 8.60
C LYS A 170 -3.94 16.67 8.92
N GLY A 171 -4.36 17.78 8.32
CA GLY A 171 -5.71 18.33 8.45
C GLY A 171 -6.63 18.00 7.27
N SER A 172 -6.19 17.20 6.31
CA SER A 172 -6.93 16.84 5.11
C SER A 172 -7.71 15.54 5.33
N GLN A 173 -8.93 15.48 4.79
CA GLN A 173 -9.73 14.25 4.72
C GLN A 173 -9.37 13.39 3.51
N LEU A 174 -8.47 13.85 2.64
CA LEU A 174 -8.06 13.15 1.42
C LEU A 174 -6.55 13.30 1.18
N GLU A 175 -5.92 12.20 0.80
CA GLU A 175 -4.67 12.21 0.05
C GLU A 175 -4.90 11.42 -1.24
N LEU A 176 -5.00 12.11 -2.38
CA LEU A 176 -5.21 11.49 -3.68
C LEU A 176 -4.10 11.89 -4.63
N VAL A 177 -3.45 10.91 -5.25
CA VAL A 177 -2.55 11.14 -6.38
C VAL A 177 -3.26 10.72 -7.66
N VAL A 178 -3.24 11.61 -8.65
CA VAL A 178 -3.74 11.35 -10.00
C VAL A 178 -2.66 11.67 -11.02
N ALA A 179 -2.56 10.83 -12.05
CA ALA A 179 -1.69 11.04 -13.20
C ALA A 179 -2.45 10.72 -14.49
N GLY A 180 -2.21 11.50 -15.54
CA GLY A 180 -2.90 11.33 -16.81
C GLY A 180 -2.29 12.10 -17.96
N THR A 181 -2.78 11.84 -19.16
CA THR A 181 -2.50 12.62 -20.37
C THR A 181 -3.41 13.85 -20.46
N GLU A 182 -3.30 14.59 -21.55
CA GLU A 182 -4.21 15.68 -21.89
C GLU A 182 -5.67 15.20 -21.96
N SER A 183 -5.89 14.06 -22.60
CA SER A 183 -7.22 13.54 -22.90
C SER A 183 -7.83 12.68 -21.78
N ALA A 184 -7.01 12.03 -20.94
CA ALA A 184 -7.52 11.02 -20.02
C ALA A 184 -6.70 10.88 -18.72
N VAL A 185 -7.38 10.46 -17.66
CA VAL A 185 -6.74 9.96 -16.44
C VAL A 185 -6.23 8.54 -16.70
N LEU A 186 -5.02 8.24 -16.24
CA LEU A 186 -4.39 6.92 -16.41
C LEU A 186 -4.28 6.19 -15.09
N MET A 187 -4.02 6.90 -14.00
CA MET A 187 -3.80 6.29 -12.70
C MET A 187 -4.34 7.18 -11.58
N VAL A 188 -5.01 6.55 -10.62
CA VAL A 188 -5.42 7.14 -9.34
C VAL A 188 -4.96 6.24 -8.21
N GLU A 189 -4.47 6.85 -7.13
CA GLU A 189 -4.12 6.19 -5.89
C GLU A 189 -4.50 7.12 -4.72
N SER A 190 -5.37 6.66 -3.81
CA SER A 190 -5.87 7.53 -2.74
C SER A 190 -6.14 6.84 -1.42
N GLU A 191 -6.08 7.65 -0.36
CA GLU A 191 -6.50 7.39 1.00
C GLU A 191 -7.45 8.51 1.43
N ALA A 192 -8.61 8.17 1.99
CA ALA A 192 -9.68 9.11 2.31
C ALA A 192 -10.32 8.81 3.67
N ALA A 193 -10.76 9.85 4.36
CA ALA A 193 -11.47 9.76 5.63
C ALA A 193 -12.99 9.72 5.39
N LEU A 194 -13.49 8.59 4.85
CA LEU A 194 -14.92 8.31 4.65
C LEU A 194 -15.63 9.35 3.75
N LEU A 195 -15.02 9.67 2.60
CA LEU A 195 -15.58 10.64 1.65
C LEU A 195 -16.55 9.98 0.66
N SER A 196 -17.51 10.75 0.15
CA SER A 196 -18.50 10.25 -0.82
C SER A 196 -17.88 9.98 -2.20
N GLU A 197 -18.53 9.13 -3.00
CA GLU A 197 -18.15 8.89 -4.39
C GLU A 197 -18.05 10.18 -5.22
N GLU A 198 -18.92 11.16 -4.95
CA GLU A 198 -18.93 12.46 -5.63
C GLU A 198 -17.68 13.29 -5.30
N VAL A 199 -17.32 13.39 -4.02
CA VAL A 199 -16.12 14.13 -3.60
C VAL A 199 -14.85 13.50 -4.17
N MET A 200 -14.78 12.16 -4.18
CA MET A 200 -13.65 11.42 -4.74
C MET A 200 -13.52 11.65 -6.25
N LEU A 201 -14.63 11.60 -7.00
CA LEU A 201 -14.62 11.85 -8.44
C LEU A 201 -14.24 13.31 -8.74
N GLY A 202 -14.79 14.26 -8.00
CA GLY A 202 -14.44 15.67 -8.14
C GLY A 202 -12.96 15.95 -7.86
N ALA A 203 -12.33 15.22 -6.92
CA ALA A 203 -10.89 15.31 -6.68
C ALA A 203 -10.06 14.81 -7.86
N VAL A 204 -10.48 13.71 -8.50
CA VAL A 204 -9.85 13.18 -9.72
C VAL A 204 -9.95 14.20 -10.85
N SER A 205 -11.15 14.75 -11.10
CA SER A 205 -11.40 15.76 -12.12
C SER A 205 -10.59 17.04 -11.86
N PHE A 206 -10.54 17.52 -10.61
CA PHE A 206 -9.74 18.68 -10.21
C PHE A 206 -8.24 18.45 -10.47
N GLY A 207 -7.68 17.33 -10.02
CA GLY A 207 -6.27 17.02 -10.26
C GLY A 207 -5.94 16.86 -11.75
N HIS A 208 -6.83 16.24 -12.54
CA HIS A 208 -6.67 16.10 -13.99
C HIS A 208 -6.66 17.44 -14.72
N GLN A 209 -7.49 18.40 -14.29
CA GLN A 209 -7.50 19.75 -14.83
C GLN A 209 -6.24 20.55 -14.44
N GLN A 210 -5.82 20.46 -13.18
CA GLN A 210 -4.67 21.21 -12.68
C GLN A 210 -3.35 20.75 -13.34
N GLN A 211 -3.18 19.44 -13.57
CA GLN A 211 -1.94 18.90 -14.16
C GLN A 211 -1.72 19.27 -15.63
N GLN A 212 -2.72 19.83 -16.33
CA GLN A 212 -2.59 20.23 -17.74
C GLN A 212 -1.48 21.27 -17.97
N VAL A 213 -1.26 22.16 -16.99
CA VAL A 213 -0.14 23.11 -17.03
C VAL A 213 1.22 22.41 -17.12
N VAL A 214 1.37 21.27 -16.44
CA VAL A 214 2.60 20.46 -16.50
C VAL A 214 2.78 19.84 -17.88
N ILE A 215 1.71 19.25 -18.43
CA ILE A 215 1.72 18.59 -19.74
C ILE A 215 2.14 19.58 -20.83
N ASN A 216 1.55 20.78 -20.81
CA ASN A 216 1.89 21.86 -21.74
C ASN A 216 3.36 22.26 -21.61
N ALA A 217 3.87 22.43 -20.39
CA ALA A 217 5.27 22.78 -20.17
C ALA A 217 6.25 21.69 -20.67
N ILE A 218 5.91 20.41 -20.53
CA ILE A 218 6.72 19.30 -21.06
C ILE A 218 6.68 19.30 -22.59
N ASN A 219 5.51 19.49 -23.20
CA ASN A 219 5.37 19.59 -24.66
C ASN A 219 6.24 20.73 -25.23
N GLU A 220 6.17 21.92 -24.63
CA GLU A 220 7.01 23.06 -25.03
C GLU A 220 8.50 22.76 -24.86
N MET A 221 8.91 22.07 -23.79
CA MET A 221 10.30 21.64 -23.59
C MET A 221 10.76 20.64 -24.67
N VAL A 222 9.92 19.69 -25.06
CA VAL A 222 10.22 18.70 -26.12
C VAL A 222 10.38 19.40 -27.47
N GLU A 223 9.50 20.36 -27.78
CA GLU A 223 9.56 21.15 -29.02
C GLU A 223 10.82 22.02 -29.07
N GLU A 224 11.08 22.81 -28.03
CA GLU A 224 12.19 23.76 -27.99
C GLU A 224 13.58 23.07 -27.95
N THR A 225 13.66 21.86 -27.41
CA THR A 225 14.91 21.07 -27.39
C THR A 225 15.19 20.32 -28.70
N GLY A 226 14.19 20.20 -29.59
CA GLY A 226 14.33 19.63 -30.93
C GLY A 226 14.67 18.13 -30.94
N VAL A 227 14.18 17.36 -29.96
CA VAL A 227 14.42 15.92 -29.88
C VAL A 227 13.87 15.20 -31.13
N GLN A 228 14.65 14.26 -31.66
CA GLN A 228 14.25 13.45 -32.81
C GLN A 228 13.52 12.20 -32.32
N GLN A 229 12.28 12.01 -32.78
CA GLN A 229 11.53 10.79 -32.53
C GLN A 229 12.18 9.61 -33.25
N TRP A 230 12.11 8.42 -32.65
CA TRP A 230 12.62 7.21 -33.27
C TRP A 230 11.71 6.82 -34.44
N GLU A 231 12.32 6.45 -35.56
CA GLU A 231 11.62 5.71 -36.61
C GLU A 231 11.38 4.30 -36.10
N TRP A 232 10.18 4.05 -35.57
CA TRP A 232 9.74 2.74 -35.11
C TRP A 232 8.38 2.43 -35.70
N GLN A 233 8.22 1.18 -36.12
CA GLN A 233 6.95 0.65 -36.60
C GLN A 233 6.60 -0.59 -35.77
N ALA A 234 5.31 -0.75 -35.51
CA ALA A 234 4.82 -1.95 -34.86
C ALA A 234 5.11 -3.18 -35.75
N PRO A 235 5.44 -4.33 -35.16
CA PRO A 235 5.55 -5.58 -35.91
C PRO A 235 4.26 -5.85 -36.72
N GLU A 236 4.40 -6.13 -38.02
CA GLU A 236 3.26 -6.50 -38.86
C GLU A 236 2.78 -7.91 -38.51
N MET A 237 1.48 -8.07 -38.30
CA MET A 237 0.84 -9.38 -38.20
C MET A 237 0.39 -9.84 -39.58
N LYS A 238 0.82 -11.04 -40.00
CA LYS A 238 0.40 -11.62 -41.29
C LYS A 238 -1.08 -12.02 -41.22
N GLN A 239 -1.93 -11.38 -42.02
CA GLN A 239 -3.38 -11.62 -41.98
C GLN A 239 -3.79 -13.06 -42.31
N ASP A 240 -3.03 -13.74 -43.17
CA ASP A 240 -3.26 -15.15 -43.53
C ASP A 240 -3.05 -16.07 -42.32
N VAL A 241 -2.04 -15.78 -41.49
CA VAL A 241 -1.80 -16.49 -40.22
C VAL A 241 -2.94 -16.24 -39.25
N VAL A 242 -3.40 -14.98 -39.13
CA VAL A 242 -4.54 -14.63 -38.27
C VAL A 242 -5.80 -15.41 -38.66
N ASN A 243 -6.09 -15.53 -39.96
CA ASN A 243 -7.25 -16.28 -40.44
C ASN A 243 -7.09 -17.78 -40.17
N SER A 244 -5.91 -18.35 -40.42
CA SER A 244 -5.62 -19.76 -40.15
C SER A 244 -5.77 -20.12 -38.68
N VAL A 245 -5.25 -19.28 -37.77
CA VAL A 245 -5.41 -19.46 -36.31
C VAL A 245 -6.88 -19.43 -35.92
N LYS A 246 -7.66 -18.45 -36.43
CA LYS A 246 -9.09 -18.36 -36.13
C LYS A 246 -9.86 -19.62 -36.51
N GLU A 247 -9.58 -20.19 -37.69
CA GLU A 247 -10.25 -21.41 -38.15
C GLU A 247 -9.96 -22.61 -37.26
N VAL A 248 -8.72 -22.75 -36.78
CA VAL A 248 -8.32 -23.87 -35.90
C VAL A 248 -8.96 -23.76 -34.51
N ILE A 249 -8.97 -22.56 -33.91
CA ILE A 249 -9.33 -22.41 -32.50
C ILE A 249 -10.80 -22.09 -32.23
N ALA A 250 -11.57 -21.61 -33.23
CA ALA A 250 -12.89 -20.99 -33.01
C ALA A 250 -13.85 -21.82 -32.14
N ASN A 251 -13.99 -23.11 -32.42
CA ASN A 251 -14.92 -23.99 -31.68
C ASN A 251 -14.41 -24.29 -30.26
N GLN A 252 -13.11 -24.60 -30.13
CA GLN A 252 -12.48 -24.93 -28.85
C GLN A 252 -12.46 -23.74 -27.90
N LEU A 253 -12.25 -22.54 -28.44
CA LEU A 253 -12.28 -21.28 -27.71
C LEU A 253 -13.65 -21.04 -27.06
N ILE A 254 -14.73 -21.25 -27.82
CA ILE A 254 -16.10 -21.11 -27.31
C ILE A 254 -16.36 -22.12 -26.19
N GLU A 255 -15.93 -23.37 -26.37
CA GLU A 255 -16.09 -24.42 -25.37
C GLU A 255 -15.30 -24.12 -24.08
N ALA A 256 -14.06 -23.64 -24.22
CA ALA A 256 -13.20 -23.28 -23.10
C ALA A 256 -13.80 -22.12 -22.29
N TYR A 257 -14.23 -21.04 -22.94
CA TYR A 257 -14.84 -19.88 -22.25
C TYR A 257 -16.29 -20.08 -21.79
N ASN A 258 -16.88 -21.25 -22.06
CA ASN A 258 -18.13 -21.70 -21.43
C ASN A 258 -17.88 -22.55 -20.17
N THR A 259 -16.62 -22.78 -19.80
CA THR A 259 -16.23 -23.49 -18.57
C THR A 259 -15.98 -22.48 -17.44
N SER A 260 -16.81 -22.53 -16.39
CA SER A 260 -16.75 -21.57 -15.27
C SER A 260 -15.53 -21.76 -14.37
N ASP A 261 -15.17 -23.00 -14.04
CA ASP A 261 -14.01 -23.33 -13.18
C ASP A 261 -12.69 -22.89 -13.82
N LYS A 262 -11.85 -22.17 -13.06
CA LYS A 262 -10.62 -21.57 -13.59
C LYS A 262 -9.63 -22.61 -14.06
N ALA A 263 -9.34 -23.61 -13.22
CA ALA A 263 -8.33 -24.63 -13.52
C ALA A 263 -8.70 -25.42 -14.78
N SER A 264 -9.95 -25.89 -14.84
CA SER A 264 -10.49 -26.63 -15.99
C SER A 264 -10.48 -25.78 -17.27
N ARG A 265 -10.81 -24.48 -17.17
CA ARG A 265 -10.75 -23.56 -18.32
C ARG A 265 -9.32 -23.40 -18.82
N TYR A 266 -8.35 -23.22 -17.92
CA TYR A 266 -6.94 -23.06 -18.28
C TYR A 266 -6.35 -24.32 -18.92
N GLU A 267 -6.75 -25.52 -18.45
CA GLU A 267 -6.38 -26.78 -19.09
C GLU A 267 -6.90 -26.86 -20.54
N LYS A 268 -8.17 -26.51 -20.77
CA LYS A 268 -8.76 -26.48 -22.12
C LYS A 268 -8.07 -25.44 -23.03
N LEU A 269 -7.79 -24.24 -22.52
CA LEU A 269 -7.07 -23.20 -23.27
C LEU A 269 -5.64 -23.63 -23.59
N SER A 270 -4.96 -24.31 -22.67
CA SER A 270 -3.61 -24.85 -22.89
C SER A 270 -3.62 -25.94 -23.96
N ALA A 271 -4.58 -26.88 -23.90
CA ALA A 271 -4.74 -27.91 -24.92
C ALA A 271 -5.03 -27.31 -26.30
N MET A 272 -5.92 -26.32 -26.38
CA MET A 272 -6.23 -25.57 -27.61
C MET A 272 -4.98 -24.88 -28.18
N ARG A 273 -4.18 -24.22 -27.32
CA ARG A 273 -2.93 -23.56 -27.76
C ARG A 273 -1.93 -24.57 -28.29
N ASN A 274 -1.73 -25.70 -27.61
CA ASN A 274 -0.82 -26.75 -28.06
C ASN A 274 -1.25 -27.33 -29.42
N GLU A 275 -2.54 -27.60 -29.61
CA GLU A 275 -3.06 -28.09 -30.91
C GLU A 275 -2.88 -27.05 -32.03
N ALA A 276 -3.10 -25.77 -31.74
CA ALA A 276 -2.86 -24.70 -32.72
C ALA A 276 -1.38 -24.60 -33.11
N LEU A 277 -0.48 -24.73 -32.13
CA LEU A 277 0.96 -24.74 -32.37
C LEU A 277 1.39 -25.96 -33.20
N GLU A 278 0.89 -27.16 -32.86
CA GLU A 278 1.21 -28.40 -33.59
C GLU A 278 0.74 -28.37 -35.06
N LYS A 279 -0.38 -27.69 -35.36
CA LYS A 279 -0.93 -27.61 -36.72
C LYS A 279 -0.31 -26.50 -37.58
N LEU A 280 0.05 -25.37 -36.96
CA LEU A 280 0.40 -24.15 -37.69
C LEU A 280 1.91 -23.85 -37.67
N VAL A 281 2.65 -24.38 -36.71
CA VAL A 281 4.11 -24.18 -36.61
C VAL A 281 4.82 -25.39 -37.20
N SER A 282 5.72 -25.14 -38.15
CA SER A 282 6.53 -26.14 -38.84
C SER A 282 7.95 -25.61 -39.09
N ASP A 283 8.88 -26.49 -39.50
CA ASP A 283 10.26 -26.11 -39.83
C ASP A 283 10.39 -25.38 -41.19
N ALA A 284 9.28 -25.08 -41.87
CA ALA A 284 9.29 -24.36 -43.13
C ALA A 284 9.67 -22.88 -42.92
N GLU A 285 10.43 -22.31 -43.85
CA GLU A 285 10.95 -20.92 -43.78
C GLU A 285 9.84 -19.85 -43.73
N ASP A 286 8.66 -20.17 -44.30
CA ASP A 286 7.46 -19.30 -44.31
C ASP A 286 6.46 -19.59 -43.17
N SER A 287 6.78 -20.53 -42.26
CA SER A 287 5.89 -20.88 -41.15
C SER A 287 5.80 -19.75 -40.12
N PRO A 288 4.62 -19.50 -39.51
CA PRO A 288 4.53 -18.58 -38.39
C PRO A 288 5.31 -19.13 -37.19
N SER A 289 5.88 -18.22 -36.38
CA SER A 289 6.58 -18.61 -35.16
C SER A 289 5.58 -19.00 -34.05
N ALA A 290 6.02 -19.79 -33.08
CA ALA A 290 5.19 -20.12 -31.92
C ALA A 290 4.77 -18.86 -31.13
N GLU A 291 5.61 -17.84 -31.09
CA GLU A 291 5.31 -16.55 -30.44
C GLU A 291 4.20 -15.80 -31.20
N GLU A 292 4.30 -15.72 -32.53
CA GLU A 292 3.30 -15.07 -33.39
C GLU A 292 1.93 -15.75 -33.24
N VAL A 293 1.89 -17.09 -33.26
CA VAL A 293 0.64 -17.84 -33.07
C VAL A 293 0.04 -17.58 -31.69
N ASN A 294 0.84 -17.60 -30.61
CA ASN A 294 0.34 -17.34 -29.26
C ASN A 294 -0.18 -15.90 -29.07
N GLU A 295 0.49 -14.91 -29.66
CA GLU A 295 0.04 -13.52 -29.63
C GLU A 295 -1.32 -13.36 -30.34
N ILE A 296 -1.46 -13.97 -31.52
CA ILE A 296 -2.72 -13.97 -32.28
C ILE A 296 -3.84 -14.66 -31.48
N ILE A 297 -3.56 -15.80 -30.85
CA ILE A 297 -4.52 -16.49 -29.98
C ILE A 297 -4.98 -15.55 -28.85
N ALA A 298 -4.05 -14.88 -28.16
CA ALA A 298 -4.38 -13.96 -27.07
C ALA A 298 -5.25 -12.78 -27.54
N LEU A 299 -5.02 -12.25 -28.74
CA LEU A 299 -5.86 -11.20 -29.34
C LEU A 299 -7.27 -11.70 -29.66
N ILE A 300 -7.39 -12.93 -30.17
CA ILE A 300 -8.70 -13.54 -30.47
C ILE A 300 -9.47 -13.84 -29.17
N GLU A 301 -8.80 -14.38 -28.15
CA GLU A 301 -9.35 -14.58 -26.80
C GLU A 301 -9.91 -13.27 -26.25
N LYS A 302 -9.11 -12.19 -26.32
CA LYS A 302 -9.52 -10.85 -25.90
C LYS A 302 -10.77 -10.38 -26.64
N ALA A 303 -10.78 -10.44 -27.97
CA ALA A 303 -11.91 -10.01 -28.78
C ALA A 303 -13.18 -10.84 -28.51
N HIS A 304 -13.03 -12.15 -28.31
CA HIS A 304 -14.16 -13.05 -28.03
C HIS A 304 -14.86 -12.70 -26.72
N VAL A 305 -14.10 -12.61 -25.62
CA VAL A 305 -14.65 -12.30 -24.29
C VAL A 305 -15.30 -10.92 -24.25
N ARG A 306 -14.65 -9.91 -24.85
CA ARG A 306 -15.18 -8.53 -24.90
C ARG A 306 -16.49 -8.45 -25.66
N LYS A 307 -16.57 -9.09 -26.84
CA LYS A 307 -17.80 -9.16 -27.64
C LYS A 307 -18.92 -9.86 -26.86
N LYS A 308 -18.63 -10.94 -26.15
CA LYS A 308 -19.60 -11.67 -25.34
C LYS A 308 -20.22 -10.75 -24.27
N ILE A 309 -19.38 -10.04 -23.53
CA ILE A 309 -19.82 -9.12 -22.46
C ILE A 309 -20.61 -7.92 -23.02
N LEU A 310 -20.11 -7.28 -24.08
CA LEU A 310 -20.77 -6.11 -24.69
C LEU A 310 -22.11 -6.44 -25.35
N THR A 311 -22.30 -7.69 -25.81
CA THR A 311 -23.58 -8.16 -26.38
C THR A 311 -24.58 -8.64 -25.33
N GLY A 312 -24.28 -8.46 -24.04
CA GLY A 312 -25.19 -8.80 -22.94
C GLY A 312 -25.27 -10.30 -22.63
N GLN A 313 -24.34 -11.10 -23.14
CA GLN A 313 -24.23 -12.50 -22.74
C GLN A 313 -23.60 -12.62 -21.34
N PRO A 314 -23.82 -13.75 -20.64
CA PRO A 314 -23.20 -14.00 -19.35
C PRO A 314 -21.67 -13.88 -19.40
N ARG A 315 -21.07 -13.46 -18.29
CA ARG A 315 -19.61 -13.41 -18.11
C ARG A 315 -19.00 -14.82 -18.16
N ILE A 316 -17.67 -14.90 -18.08
CA ILE A 316 -16.91 -16.15 -18.19
C ILE A 316 -17.42 -17.22 -17.21
N ASP A 317 -17.78 -16.82 -15.99
CA ASP A 317 -18.30 -17.70 -14.95
C ASP A 317 -19.84 -17.79 -14.90
N GLY A 318 -20.53 -17.15 -15.84
CA GLY A 318 -21.99 -17.17 -15.95
C GLY A 318 -22.72 -16.02 -15.21
N ARG A 319 -22.00 -15.14 -14.51
CA ARG A 319 -22.58 -13.99 -13.80
C ARG A 319 -23.08 -12.89 -14.73
N GLY A 320 -24.00 -12.07 -14.22
CA GLY A 320 -24.30 -10.75 -14.74
C GLY A 320 -23.20 -9.73 -14.42
N LEU A 321 -23.33 -8.52 -14.98
CA LEU A 321 -22.34 -7.45 -14.85
C LEU A 321 -22.20 -6.93 -13.41
N SER A 322 -23.31 -6.88 -12.66
CA SER A 322 -23.36 -6.35 -11.29
C SER A 322 -23.11 -7.40 -10.20
N ASP A 323 -23.11 -8.69 -10.55
CA ASP A 323 -23.13 -9.77 -9.56
C ASP A 323 -21.75 -9.96 -8.92
N VAL A 324 -21.74 -10.04 -7.59
CA VAL A 324 -20.57 -10.39 -6.78
C VAL A 324 -20.51 -11.91 -6.60
N ARG A 325 -19.32 -12.52 -6.63
CA ARG A 325 -19.17 -13.96 -6.39
C ARG A 325 -19.64 -14.36 -4.99
N GLN A 326 -19.92 -15.64 -4.81
CA GLN A 326 -20.28 -16.20 -3.50
C GLN A 326 -19.19 -15.87 -2.46
N ILE A 327 -19.63 -15.43 -1.28
CA ILE A 327 -18.75 -15.08 -0.17
C ILE A 327 -18.96 -16.08 0.96
N THR A 328 -17.87 -16.55 1.54
CA THR A 328 -17.88 -17.29 2.80
C THR A 328 -16.89 -16.64 3.75
N VAL A 329 -17.30 -16.49 5.00
CA VAL A 329 -16.53 -15.81 6.04
C VAL A 329 -16.44 -16.72 7.26
N LYS A 330 -15.26 -16.80 7.86
CA LYS A 330 -15.05 -17.40 9.18
C LYS A 330 -14.13 -16.50 10.00
N THR A 331 -14.36 -16.41 11.31
CA THR A 331 -13.49 -15.71 12.26
C THR A 331 -13.01 -16.68 13.34
N GLY A 332 -11.94 -16.34 14.07
CA GLY A 332 -11.40 -17.20 15.13
C GLY A 332 -10.89 -18.56 14.62
N ILE A 333 -10.40 -18.62 13.38
CA ILE A 333 -9.98 -19.88 12.73
C ILE A 333 -8.66 -20.44 13.27
N LEU A 334 -7.83 -19.61 13.92
CA LEU A 334 -6.55 -20.00 14.49
C LEU A 334 -6.56 -19.87 16.03
N PRO A 335 -6.17 -20.91 16.78
CA PRO A 335 -6.39 -20.97 18.23
C PRO A 335 -5.47 -20.09 19.08
N ARG A 336 -4.33 -19.64 18.53
CA ARG A 336 -3.27 -18.92 19.27
C ARG A 336 -3.08 -17.47 18.83
N THR A 337 -3.77 -17.05 17.77
CA THR A 337 -3.68 -15.69 17.26
C THR A 337 -4.59 -14.76 18.05
N HIS A 338 -4.27 -13.46 18.11
CA HIS A 338 -5.13 -12.52 18.83
C HIS A 338 -6.46 -12.30 18.11
N GLY A 339 -6.44 -12.28 16.77
CA GLY A 339 -7.63 -12.41 15.94
C GLY A 339 -7.29 -13.01 14.59
N SER A 340 -8.25 -13.71 13.99
CA SER A 340 -8.05 -14.35 12.70
C SER A 340 -9.34 -14.40 11.89
N ALA A 341 -9.21 -14.30 10.57
CA ALA A 341 -10.32 -14.42 9.64
C ALA A 341 -9.91 -15.22 8.39
N LEU A 342 -10.85 -16.01 7.89
CA LEU A 342 -10.81 -16.58 6.55
C LEU A 342 -11.89 -15.90 5.74
N PHE A 343 -11.49 -15.09 4.76
CA PHE A 343 -12.40 -14.46 3.82
C PHE A 343 -12.22 -15.09 2.45
N THR A 344 -13.27 -15.71 1.93
CA THR A 344 -13.28 -16.34 0.60
C THR A 344 -14.38 -15.71 -0.24
N ARG A 345 -14.03 -15.19 -1.42
CA ARG A 345 -14.94 -14.65 -2.43
C ARG A 345 -14.68 -15.32 -3.77
N GLY A 346 -15.56 -16.24 -4.17
CA GLY A 346 -15.29 -17.17 -5.27
C GLY A 346 -13.97 -17.91 -5.06
N GLU A 347 -13.11 -17.94 -6.07
CA GLU A 347 -11.75 -18.53 -6.02
C GLU A 347 -10.69 -17.49 -5.57
N THR A 348 -11.06 -16.53 -4.72
CA THR A 348 -10.11 -15.59 -4.09
C THR A 348 -10.24 -15.69 -2.58
N GLN A 349 -9.16 -16.10 -1.92
CA GLN A 349 -9.17 -16.42 -0.50
C GLN A 349 -7.98 -15.79 0.22
N ALA A 350 -8.27 -15.19 1.37
CA ALA A 350 -7.27 -14.62 2.26
C ALA A 350 -7.45 -15.17 3.68
N VAL A 351 -6.37 -15.73 4.22
CA VAL A 351 -6.21 -15.97 5.65
C VAL A 351 -5.57 -14.72 6.24
N VAL A 352 -6.28 -14.02 7.11
CA VAL A 352 -5.82 -12.77 7.69
C VAL A 352 -5.71 -12.91 9.20
N VAL A 353 -4.59 -12.47 9.75
CA VAL A 353 -4.25 -12.61 11.16
C VAL A 353 -3.88 -11.26 11.74
N THR A 354 -4.50 -10.92 12.87
CA THR A 354 -4.17 -9.74 13.66
C THR A 354 -3.32 -10.15 14.87
N THR A 355 -2.24 -9.41 15.11
CA THR A 355 -1.39 -9.50 16.29
C THR A 355 -1.32 -8.11 16.94
N LEU A 356 -1.42 -8.10 18.26
CA LEU A 356 -1.38 -6.91 19.11
C LEU A 356 -0.06 -6.90 19.87
N GLY A 357 0.60 -5.75 19.88
CA GLY A 357 1.89 -5.54 20.53
C GLY A 357 1.91 -4.28 21.38
N THR A 358 3.05 -4.04 22.00
CA THR A 358 3.36 -2.90 22.86
C THR A 358 3.99 -1.76 22.07
N GLY A 359 4.22 -0.59 22.68
CA GLY A 359 4.91 0.54 22.05
C GLY A 359 6.29 0.18 21.47
N ARG A 360 6.98 -0.80 22.06
CA ARG A 360 8.27 -1.33 21.56
C ARG A 360 8.17 -2.05 20.22
N ASP A 361 7.00 -2.59 19.89
CA ASP A 361 6.76 -3.34 18.65
C ASP A 361 6.45 -2.41 17.47
N ALA A 362 6.34 -1.10 17.70
CA ALA A 362 6.11 -0.10 16.66
C ALA A 362 7.29 -0.07 15.69
N GLN A 363 7.00 0.01 14.39
CA GLN A 363 8.02 0.04 13.36
C GLN A 363 8.64 1.43 13.27
N LEU A 364 9.97 1.52 13.43
CA LEU A 364 10.72 2.73 13.17
C LEU A 364 11.01 2.86 11.67
N ILE A 365 10.52 3.94 11.06
CA ILE A 365 10.75 4.28 9.67
C ILE A 365 11.71 5.47 9.63
N ASP A 366 12.94 5.24 9.20
CA ASP A 366 13.90 6.32 8.94
C ASP A 366 13.64 6.89 7.54
N ALA A 367 13.09 8.10 7.49
CA ALA A 367 12.74 8.81 6.26
C ALA A 367 13.54 10.11 6.11
N LEU A 368 13.43 10.76 4.94
CA LEU A 368 14.02 12.07 4.71
C LEU A 368 13.51 13.14 5.70
N ASP A 369 12.23 13.07 6.10
CA ASP A 369 11.60 14.02 7.02
C ASP A 369 11.97 13.88 8.49
N GLY A 370 12.57 12.74 8.85
CA GLY A 370 12.76 12.34 10.23
C GLY A 370 12.48 10.86 10.43
N GLU A 371 12.55 10.44 11.68
CA GLU A 371 12.13 9.10 12.09
C GLU A 371 10.64 9.15 12.45
N GLU A 372 9.87 8.22 11.89
CA GLU A 372 8.45 8.03 12.18
C GLU A 372 8.24 6.68 12.87
N LYS A 373 7.30 6.63 13.81
CA LYS A 373 6.85 5.38 14.45
C LYS A 373 5.52 4.97 13.86
N ASP A 374 5.51 3.87 13.11
CA ASP A 374 4.30 3.29 12.56
C ASP A 374 3.74 2.23 13.52
N ARG A 375 2.55 2.51 14.06
CA ARG A 375 1.85 1.63 15.00
C ARG A 375 0.90 0.66 14.31
N PHE A 376 0.65 0.81 13.01
CA PHE A 376 -0.24 -0.07 12.26
C PHE A 376 0.47 -0.66 11.04
N MET A 377 0.93 -1.90 11.15
CA MET A 377 1.58 -2.61 10.06
C MET A 377 0.58 -3.51 9.35
N LEU A 378 0.54 -3.45 8.02
CA LEU A 378 -0.18 -4.43 7.21
C LEU A 378 0.77 -5.05 6.20
N HIS A 379 1.04 -6.34 6.38
CA HIS A 379 1.84 -7.13 5.47
C HIS A 379 0.94 -8.02 4.62
N TYR A 380 1.26 -8.08 3.34
CA TYR A 380 0.52 -8.84 2.35
C TYR A 380 1.49 -9.78 1.65
N ASN A 381 1.13 -11.05 1.59
CA ASN A 381 1.94 -12.11 1.00
C ASN A 381 1.14 -12.82 -0.09
N PHE A 382 1.78 -13.02 -1.25
CA PHE A 382 1.21 -13.65 -2.44
C PHE A 382 2.07 -14.85 -2.84
N PRO A 383 1.91 -15.99 -2.14
CA PRO A 383 2.70 -17.19 -2.42
C PRO A 383 2.29 -17.80 -3.78
N PRO A 384 3.22 -18.42 -4.52
CA PRO A 384 2.96 -18.90 -5.88
C PRO A 384 1.89 -20.00 -5.95
N TYR A 385 1.70 -20.77 -4.87
CA TYR A 385 0.66 -21.80 -4.81
C TYR A 385 -0.76 -21.23 -4.92
N CYS A 386 -0.99 -19.95 -4.57
CA CYS A 386 -2.33 -19.36 -4.62
C CYS A 386 -2.87 -19.18 -6.05
N VAL A 387 -1.98 -19.24 -7.04
CA VAL A 387 -2.31 -19.25 -8.47
C VAL A 387 -2.02 -20.59 -9.14
N GLY A 388 -1.60 -21.61 -8.37
CA GLY A 388 -1.25 -22.93 -8.90
C GLY A 388 0.13 -22.98 -9.58
N GLU A 389 1.02 -22.03 -9.31
CA GLU A 389 2.35 -21.95 -9.91
C GLU A 389 3.46 -22.34 -8.91
N THR A 390 4.66 -22.57 -9.43
CA THR A 390 5.89 -22.70 -8.62
C THR A 390 6.72 -21.42 -8.74
N GLY A 391 7.49 -21.07 -7.71
CA GLY A 391 8.32 -19.86 -7.74
C GLY A 391 9.25 -19.77 -6.54
N PHE A 392 10.22 -18.88 -6.62
CA PHE A 392 11.14 -18.64 -5.51
C PHE A 392 10.41 -17.99 -4.33
N ALA A 393 10.52 -18.61 -3.15
CA ALA A 393 10.14 -18.01 -1.88
C ALA A 393 11.25 -17.04 -1.44
N GLY A 394 11.11 -15.76 -1.80
CA GLY A 394 12.05 -14.70 -1.46
C GLY A 394 11.40 -13.62 -0.57
N GLY A 395 12.06 -12.46 -0.47
CA GLY A 395 11.44 -11.28 0.13
C GLY A 395 10.24 -10.76 -0.69
N PRO A 396 9.38 -9.92 -0.09
CA PRO A 396 8.17 -9.44 -0.74
C PRO A 396 8.49 -8.63 -2.01
N LYS A 397 7.76 -8.91 -3.08
CA LYS A 397 7.85 -8.24 -4.38
C LYS A 397 7.17 -6.87 -4.33
N ARG A 398 7.46 -6.03 -5.34
CA ARG A 398 6.85 -4.69 -5.48
C ARG A 398 5.31 -4.73 -5.45
N ARG A 399 4.69 -5.74 -6.07
CA ARG A 399 3.23 -5.90 -6.11
C ARG A 399 2.66 -6.26 -4.73
N GLU A 400 3.36 -7.10 -3.98
CA GLU A 400 2.93 -7.49 -2.63
C GLU A 400 2.95 -6.28 -1.68
N ILE A 401 4.03 -5.49 -1.73
CA ILE A 401 4.13 -4.23 -0.98
C ILE A 401 3.03 -3.24 -1.41
N GLY A 402 2.82 -3.07 -2.71
CA GLY A 402 1.77 -2.19 -3.23
C GLY A 402 0.35 -2.60 -2.83
N HIS A 403 0.03 -3.89 -2.88
CA HIS A 403 -1.27 -4.40 -2.43
C HIS A 403 -1.44 -4.28 -0.91
N GLY A 404 -0.39 -4.55 -0.13
CA GLY A 404 -0.39 -4.34 1.32
C GLY A 404 -0.65 -2.88 1.67
N LYS A 405 0.03 -1.94 1.00
CA LYS A 405 -0.20 -0.50 1.22
C LYS A 405 -1.62 -0.08 0.83
N LEU A 406 -2.15 -0.56 -0.30
CA LEU A 406 -3.55 -0.29 -0.67
C LEU A 406 -4.53 -0.80 0.40
N ALA A 407 -4.32 -2.02 0.89
CA ALA A 407 -5.16 -2.58 1.94
C ALA A 407 -5.05 -1.79 3.25
N LYS A 408 -3.83 -1.34 3.60
CA LYS A 408 -3.57 -0.48 4.76
C LYS A 408 -4.36 0.82 4.65
N ARG A 409 -4.24 1.53 3.52
CA ARG A 409 -4.98 2.76 3.21
C ARG A 409 -6.49 2.58 3.35
N GLY A 410 -7.01 1.45 2.86
CA GLY A 410 -8.42 1.10 2.99
C GLY A 410 -8.91 1.01 4.44
N LEU A 411 -8.04 0.80 5.42
CA LEU A 411 -8.41 0.64 6.83
C LEU A 411 -8.08 1.87 7.69
N MET A 412 -7.13 2.72 7.28
CA MET A 412 -6.63 3.86 8.07
C MET A 412 -7.74 4.75 8.64
N ALA A 413 -8.77 5.04 7.86
CA ALA A 413 -9.86 5.93 8.27
C ALA A 413 -10.71 5.40 9.45
N VAL A 414 -10.76 4.08 9.64
CA VAL A 414 -11.55 3.43 10.69
C VAL A 414 -10.71 2.98 11.88
N MET A 415 -9.39 3.16 11.83
CA MET A 415 -8.49 2.80 12.92
C MET A 415 -8.78 3.65 14.16
N PRO A 416 -8.74 3.05 15.37
CA PRO A 416 -8.78 3.80 16.62
C PRO A 416 -7.49 4.62 16.80
N ASN A 417 -7.58 5.69 17.59
CA ASN A 417 -6.40 6.46 17.95
C ASN A 417 -5.62 5.80 19.13
N GLU A 418 -4.49 6.39 19.52
CA GLU A 418 -3.65 5.88 20.63
C GLU A 418 -4.36 5.85 21.98
N GLU A 419 -5.15 6.88 22.26
CA GLU A 419 -5.84 7.03 23.54
C GLU A 419 -6.97 6.00 23.68
N GLU A 420 -7.67 5.71 22.58
CA GLU A 420 -8.73 4.71 22.50
C GLU A 420 -8.18 3.28 22.52
N PHE A 421 -7.06 3.04 21.85
CA PHE A 421 -6.47 1.72 21.73
C PHE A 421 -4.92 1.81 21.72
N PRO A 422 -4.28 1.72 22.89
CA PRO A 422 -2.83 1.93 23.06
C PRO A 422 -1.97 0.72 22.64
N TYR A 423 -2.41 0.00 21.60
CA TYR A 423 -1.72 -1.17 21.07
C TYR A 423 -1.04 -0.86 19.74
N VAL A 424 0.04 -1.57 19.47
CA VAL A 424 0.58 -1.70 18.10
C VAL A 424 -0.17 -2.83 17.41
N ILE A 425 -0.60 -2.61 16.18
CA ILE A 425 -1.40 -3.57 15.42
C ILE A 425 -0.58 -4.04 14.22
N ARG A 426 -0.37 -5.35 14.14
CA ARG A 426 0.21 -6.00 12.95
C ARG A 426 -0.82 -6.92 12.34
N VAL A 427 -1.18 -6.65 11.10
CA VAL A 427 -2.04 -7.50 10.27
C VAL A 427 -1.18 -8.18 9.21
N VAL A 428 -1.36 -9.49 9.05
CA VAL A 428 -0.74 -10.26 7.97
C VAL A 428 -1.85 -10.92 7.17
N SER A 429 -1.90 -10.64 5.87
CA SER A 429 -2.79 -11.27 4.91
C SER A 429 -2.01 -12.27 4.05
N GLU A 430 -2.28 -13.55 4.25
CA GLU A 430 -1.78 -14.65 3.44
C GLU A 430 -2.82 -15.01 2.38
N ILE A 431 -2.48 -14.79 1.11
CA ILE A 431 -3.38 -15.17 0.01
C ILE A 431 -3.23 -16.65 -0.28
N THR A 432 -4.31 -17.41 -0.11
CA THR A 432 -4.31 -18.86 -0.31
C THR A 432 -4.90 -19.27 -1.66
N GLU A 433 -5.77 -18.44 -2.24
CA GLU A 433 -6.33 -18.61 -3.59
C GLU A 433 -6.47 -17.24 -4.26
N SER A 434 -6.20 -17.14 -5.56
CA SER A 434 -6.34 -15.89 -6.31
C SER A 434 -6.87 -16.10 -7.72
N ASN A 435 -8.13 -15.70 -7.92
CA ASN A 435 -8.76 -15.52 -9.24
C ASN A 435 -9.49 -14.17 -9.35
N GLY A 436 -8.95 -13.16 -8.69
CA GLY A 436 -9.55 -11.83 -8.58
C GLY A 436 -8.80 -11.02 -7.55
N SER A 437 -9.26 -9.80 -7.29
CA SER A 437 -8.52 -8.84 -6.46
C SER A 437 -8.36 -9.30 -5.01
N SER A 438 -7.29 -10.04 -4.75
CA SER A 438 -6.89 -10.51 -3.43
C SER A 438 -6.53 -9.36 -2.49
N SER A 439 -6.11 -8.20 -3.00
CA SER A 439 -5.95 -6.98 -2.19
C SER A 439 -7.25 -6.52 -1.51
N MET A 440 -8.40 -6.69 -2.17
CA MET A 440 -9.70 -6.34 -1.59
C MET A 440 -10.19 -7.43 -0.63
N ALA A 441 -9.85 -8.70 -0.90
CA ALA A 441 -10.05 -9.77 0.07
C ALA A 441 -9.23 -9.53 1.35
N SER A 442 -8.00 -8.99 1.23
CA SER A 442 -7.19 -8.58 2.37
C SER A 442 -7.84 -7.46 3.18
N VAL A 443 -8.44 -6.44 2.56
CA VAL A 443 -9.19 -5.39 3.28
C VAL A 443 -10.33 -6.01 4.09
N CYS A 444 -11.18 -6.82 3.45
CA CYS A 444 -12.32 -7.46 4.11
C CYS A 444 -11.86 -8.38 5.26
N GLY A 445 -10.88 -9.23 4.99
CA GLY A 445 -10.31 -10.15 5.99
C GLY A 445 -9.63 -9.42 7.15
N SER A 446 -8.96 -8.29 6.88
CA SER A 446 -8.33 -7.47 7.92
C SER A 446 -9.35 -6.78 8.82
N SER A 447 -10.43 -6.24 8.24
CA SER A 447 -11.54 -5.69 9.00
C SER A 447 -12.08 -6.74 9.98
N LEU A 448 -12.33 -7.95 9.48
CA LEU A 448 -12.82 -9.07 10.30
C LEU A 448 -11.81 -9.54 11.35
N SER A 449 -10.53 -9.70 11.00
CA SER A 449 -9.53 -10.21 11.96
C SER A 449 -9.21 -9.19 13.05
N MET A 450 -9.27 -7.89 12.76
CA MET A 450 -9.14 -6.83 13.76
C MET A 450 -10.36 -6.77 14.69
N MET A 451 -11.57 -6.86 14.14
CA MET A 451 -12.80 -6.97 14.94
C MET A 451 -12.79 -8.23 15.82
N ASP A 452 -12.32 -9.37 15.29
CA ASP A 452 -12.15 -10.62 16.02
C ASP A 452 -11.07 -10.52 17.12
N ALA A 453 -10.08 -9.65 16.94
CA ALA A 453 -9.03 -9.37 17.94
C ALA A 453 -9.46 -8.39 19.05
N GLY A 454 -10.68 -7.84 18.97
CA GLY A 454 -11.17 -6.81 19.90
C GLY A 454 -10.63 -5.41 19.62
N VAL A 455 -10.16 -5.14 18.40
CA VAL A 455 -9.78 -3.77 17.99
C VAL A 455 -11.06 -2.94 17.79
N PRO A 456 -11.21 -1.78 18.45
CA PRO A 456 -12.41 -0.94 18.35
C PRO A 456 -12.38 -0.12 17.05
N LEU A 457 -12.63 -0.77 15.92
CA LEU A 457 -12.79 -0.07 14.64
C LEU A 457 -14.04 0.80 14.65
N LYS A 458 -13.98 2.00 14.05
CA LYS A 458 -15.15 2.90 13.90
C LYS A 458 -16.31 2.23 13.14
N ALA A 459 -15.98 1.45 12.10
CA ALA A 459 -16.94 0.71 11.30
C ALA A 459 -16.22 -0.42 10.51
N PRO A 460 -16.93 -1.49 10.13
CA PRO A 460 -16.39 -2.51 9.24
C PRO A 460 -16.13 -1.94 7.84
N VAL A 461 -15.05 -2.39 7.20
CA VAL A 461 -14.63 -1.96 5.86
C VAL A 461 -14.62 -3.14 4.90
N ALA A 462 -15.22 -2.95 3.73
CA ALA A 462 -15.12 -3.90 2.62
C ALA A 462 -14.45 -3.25 1.40
N GLY A 463 -13.92 -4.12 0.54
CA GLY A 463 -13.35 -3.74 -0.74
C GLY A 463 -13.93 -4.53 -1.91
N ILE A 464 -14.10 -3.87 -3.04
CA ILE A 464 -14.49 -4.49 -4.31
C ILE A 464 -13.52 -4.09 -5.42
N ALA A 465 -13.28 -5.02 -6.34
CA ALA A 465 -12.58 -4.74 -7.58
C ALA A 465 -13.55 -4.73 -8.74
N MET A 466 -13.36 -3.76 -9.60
CA MET A 466 -14.26 -3.40 -10.67
C MET A 466 -13.46 -3.30 -11.96
N GLY A 467 -14.11 -3.61 -13.08
CA GLY A 467 -13.51 -3.49 -14.40
C GLY A 467 -14.42 -2.74 -15.36
N LEU A 468 -13.83 -2.28 -16.45
CA LEU A 468 -14.55 -1.69 -17.57
C LEU A 468 -14.06 -2.29 -18.87
N ILE A 469 -14.99 -2.61 -19.75
CA ILE A 469 -14.72 -2.92 -21.17
C ILE A 469 -15.41 -1.85 -22.00
N LYS A 470 -14.68 -1.25 -22.96
CA LYS A 470 -15.19 -0.23 -23.87
C LYS A 470 -14.77 -0.51 -25.31
N GLU A 471 -15.72 -0.53 -26.23
CA GLU A 471 -15.47 -0.59 -27.68
C GLU A 471 -16.37 0.42 -28.41
N GLY A 472 -15.76 1.39 -29.10
CA GLY A 472 -16.50 2.51 -29.68
C GLY A 472 -17.29 3.25 -28.59
N ASP A 473 -18.60 3.39 -28.79
CA ASP A 473 -19.53 4.02 -27.84
C ASP A 473 -20.12 3.02 -26.81
N GLY A 474 -19.95 1.72 -27.03
CA GLY A 474 -20.44 0.67 -26.13
C GLY A 474 -19.47 0.44 -24.96
N PHE A 475 -20.01 0.31 -23.75
CA PHE A 475 -19.22 -0.06 -22.57
C PHE A 475 -20.00 -0.96 -21.61
N ALA A 476 -19.26 -1.72 -20.79
CA ALA A 476 -19.79 -2.56 -19.73
C ALA A 476 -18.94 -2.42 -18.46
N VAL A 477 -19.58 -2.14 -17.32
CA VAL A 477 -18.94 -2.09 -16.00
C VAL A 477 -19.11 -3.45 -15.31
N LEU A 478 -18.01 -4.05 -14.88
CA LEU A 478 -17.96 -5.37 -14.27
C LEU A 478 -17.72 -5.25 -12.76
N SER A 479 -18.61 -5.85 -11.96
CA SER A 479 -18.44 -6.01 -10.51
C SER A 479 -17.65 -7.27 -10.19
N ASP A 480 -16.76 -7.18 -9.20
CA ASP A 480 -15.98 -8.30 -8.68
C ASP A 480 -15.29 -9.09 -9.79
N ILE A 481 -14.35 -8.42 -10.46
CA ILE A 481 -13.66 -8.95 -11.63
C ILE A 481 -12.81 -10.19 -11.34
N LEU A 482 -12.75 -11.07 -12.33
CA LEU A 482 -11.84 -12.21 -12.41
C LEU A 482 -10.44 -11.76 -12.86
N GLY A 483 -9.44 -12.63 -12.68
CA GLY A 483 -8.09 -12.37 -13.22
C GLY A 483 -8.09 -12.22 -14.75
N ASP A 484 -8.88 -13.04 -15.44
CA ASP A 484 -9.09 -12.95 -16.88
C ASP A 484 -9.69 -11.59 -17.29
N GLU A 485 -10.70 -11.11 -16.56
CA GLU A 485 -11.40 -9.87 -16.87
C GLU A 485 -10.55 -8.62 -16.62
N ASP A 486 -9.65 -8.65 -15.62
CA ASP A 486 -8.63 -7.61 -15.44
C ASP A 486 -7.68 -7.57 -16.64
N HIS A 487 -7.12 -8.71 -17.03
CA HIS A 487 -6.18 -8.79 -18.15
C HIS A 487 -6.79 -8.28 -19.47
N LEU A 488 -8.08 -8.58 -19.70
CA LEU A 488 -8.80 -8.26 -20.93
C LEU A 488 -9.52 -6.90 -20.90
N GLY A 489 -9.74 -6.35 -19.70
CA GLY A 489 -10.39 -5.07 -19.46
C GLY A 489 -9.53 -3.86 -19.84
N ASP A 490 -10.20 -2.73 -20.02
CA ASP A 490 -9.57 -1.46 -20.40
C ASP A 490 -9.31 -0.55 -19.19
N MET A 491 -9.95 -0.84 -18.07
CA MET A 491 -9.71 -0.19 -16.80
C MET A 491 -9.99 -1.19 -15.69
N ASP A 492 -9.12 -1.20 -14.70
CA ASP A 492 -9.32 -1.89 -13.43
C ASP A 492 -9.30 -0.85 -12.30
N PHE A 493 -10.27 -0.93 -11.40
CA PHE A 493 -10.26 -0.07 -10.23
C PHE A 493 -10.77 -0.79 -8.99
N LYS A 494 -10.29 -0.34 -7.84
CA LYS A 494 -10.47 -0.96 -6.54
C LYS A 494 -11.01 0.10 -5.61
N VAL A 495 -12.13 -0.19 -4.98
CA VAL A 495 -12.82 0.72 -4.06
C VAL A 495 -12.95 0.03 -2.72
N ALA A 496 -12.38 0.64 -1.68
CA ALA A 496 -12.55 0.23 -0.30
C ALA A 496 -13.30 1.31 0.48
N GLY A 497 -14.11 0.90 1.44
CA GLY A 497 -14.91 1.84 2.23
C GLY A 497 -15.85 1.16 3.21
N THR A 498 -16.56 1.99 3.96
CA THR A 498 -17.66 1.58 4.83
C THR A 498 -18.99 1.81 4.11
N SER A 499 -20.10 1.70 4.85
CA SER A 499 -21.42 2.15 4.40
C SER A 499 -21.53 3.68 4.29
N GLU A 500 -20.68 4.44 4.98
CA GLU A 500 -20.74 5.90 5.04
C GLU A 500 -19.93 6.58 3.94
N GLY A 501 -18.83 5.96 3.51
CA GLY A 501 -17.97 6.53 2.48
C GLY A 501 -16.78 5.66 2.09
N ILE A 502 -16.00 6.18 1.15
CA ILE A 502 -14.78 5.57 0.62
C ILE A 502 -13.61 5.87 1.56
N THR A 503 -12.79 4.84 1.79
CA THR A 503 -11.54 4.93 2.54
C THR A 503 -10.31 4.85 1.64
N ALA A 504 -10.42 4.15 0.50
CA ALA A 504 -9.38 4.13 -0.52
C ALA A 504 -9.96 3.88 -1.91
N LEU A 505 -9.40 4.57 -2.89
CA LEU A 505 -9.69 4.38 -4.32
C LEU A 505 -8.37 4.24 -5.09
N GLN A 506 -8.25 3.16 -5.85
CA GLN A 506 -7.15 2.93 -6.78
C GLN A 506 -7.73 2.67 -8.17
N MET A 507 -7.24 3.36 -9.20
CA MET A 507 -7.66 3.18 -10.59
C MET A 507 -6.43 3.03 -11.48
N ASP A 508 -6.50 2.10 -12.42
CA ASP A 508 -5.55 1.88 -13.50
C ASP A 508 -6.33 1.83 -14.81
N ILE A 509 -6.05 2.78 -15.70
CA ILE A 509 -6.75 2.96 -16.98
C ILE A 509 -5.75 2.70 -18.10
N LYS A 510 -6.11 1.79 -19.00
CA LYS A 510 -5.26 1.30 -20.10
C LYS A 510 -5.59 1.94 -21.45
N ILE A 511 -6.70 2.67 -21.54
CA ILE A 511 -7.18 3.32 -22.78
C ILE A 511 -7.58 4.77 -22.52
N GLU A 512 -7.62 5.55 -23.59
CA GLU A 512 -8.21 6.88 -23.55
C GLU A 512 -9.76 6.85 -23.69
N GLY A 513 -10.41 7.97 -23.36
CA GLY A 513 -11.84 8.16 -23.61
C GLY A 513 -12.78 7.60 -22.54
N ILE A 514 -12.30 7.41 -21.31
CA ILE A 514 -13.16 7.16 -20.14
C ILE A 514 -13.67 8.51 -19.63
N THR A 515 -14.96 8.75 -19.79
CA THR A 515 -15.61 9.99 -19.36
C THR A 515 -15.95 9.97 -17.87
N GLU A 516 -16.17 11.16 -17.32
CA GLU A 516 -16.64 11.34 -15.94
C GLU A 516 -17.96 10.59 -15.68
N GLU A 517 -18.88 10.58 -16.66
CA GLU A 517 -20.14 9.84 -16.58
C GLU A 517 -19.91 8.32 -16.43
N ILE A 518 -18.95 7.76 -17.16
CA ILE A 518 -18.60 6.33 -17.05
C ILE A 518 -18.03 6.06 -15.66
N MET A 519 -17.14 6.92 -15.15
CA MET A 519 -16.58 6.78 -13.81
C MET A 519 -17.65 6.87 -12.72
N GLN A 520 -18.62 7.77 -12.85
CA GLN A 520 -19.73 7.91 -11.91
C GLN A 520 -20.59 6.64 -11.86
N LYS A 521 -20.96 6.10 -13.02
CA LYS A 521 -21.69 4.81 -13.11
C LYS A 521 -20.88 3.69 -12.47
N ALA A 522 -19.58 3.66 -12.72
CA ALA A 522 -18.69 2.64 -12.21
C ALA A 522 -18.56 2.69 -10.67
N LEU A 523 -18.41 3.89 -10.09
CA LEU A 523 -18.38 4.10 -8.64
C LEU A 523 -19.72 3.77 -7.97
N SER A 524 -20.85 4.12 -8.61
CA SER A 524 -22.18 3.75 -8.11
C SER A 524 -22.38 2.23 -8.06
N GLN A 525 -21.95 1.51 -9.09
CA GLN A 525 -22.01 0.04 -9.09
C GLN A 525 -21.04 -0.56 -8.06
N ALA A 526 -19.87 0.04 -7.88
CA ALA A 526 -18.90 -0.36 -6.86
C ALA A 526 -19.47 -0.20 -5.44
N LYS A 527 -20.20 0.89 -5.17
CA LYS A 527 -20.89 1.10 -3.90
C LYS A 527 -21.88 -0.02 -3.59
N GLY A 528 -22.76 -0.37 -4.54
CA GLY A 528 -23.71 -1.47 -4.36
C GLY A 528 -23.02 -2.81 -4.09
N GLY A 529 -21.93 -3.11 -4.80
CA GLY A 529 -21.15 -4.32 -4.55
C GLY A 529 -20.42 -4.31 -3.19
N ARG A 530 -19.90 -3.16 -2.77
CA ARG A 530 -19.27 -2.96 -1.45
C ARG A 530 -20.26 -3.19 -0.31
N GLU A 531 -21.47 -2.61 -0.43
CA GLU A 531 -22.55 -2.79 0.55
C GLU A 531 -23.01 -4.25 0.65
N TYR A 532 -23.10 -4.95 -0.48
CA TYR A 532 -23.38 -6.39 -0.49
C TYR A 532 -22.30 -7.19 0.27
N ILE A 533 -21.02 -6.92 0.01
CA ILE A 533 -19.91 -7.60 0.70
C ILE A 533 -19.92 -7.31 2.21
N LEU A 534 -20.14 -6.05 2.61
CA LEU A 534 -20.32 -5.66 4.02
C LEU A 534 -21.47 -6.44 4.66
N GLY A 535 -22.58 -6.59 3.95
CA GLY A 535 -23.72 -7.39 4.39
C GLY A 535 -23.34 -8.85 4.70
N GLU A 536 -22.60 -9.51 3.81
CA GLU A 536 -22.12 -10.88 4.03
C GLU A 536 -21.13 -11.00 5.21
N MET A 537 -20.25 -10.00 5.38
CA MET A 537 -19.32 -9.95 6.51
C MET A 537 -20.07 -9.82 7.85
N ASN A 538 -21.04 -8.90 7.91
CA ASN A 538 -21.79 -8.60 9.13
C ASN A 538 -22.69 -9.74 9.59
N LYS A 539 -23.06 -10.68 8.71
CA LYS A 539 -23.77 -11.92 9.09
C LYS A 539 -22.93 -12.81 10.02
N VAL A 540 -21.59 -12.74 9.93
CA VAL A 540 -20.68 -13.54 10.76
C VAL A 540 -20.19 -12.75 11.97
N LEU A 541 -19.75 -11.50 11.75
CA LEU A 541 -19.27 -10.63 12.83
C LEU A 541 -19.76 -9.20 12.59
N GLY A 542 -20.94 -8.88 13.11
CA GLY A 542 -21.57 -7.55 12.93
C GLY A 542 -20.96 -6.43 13.77
N ALA A 543 -20.25 -6.76 14.85
CA ALA A 543 -19.52 -5.82 15.70
C ALA A 543 -18.21 -6.46 16.18
N GLY A 544 -17.23 -5.64 16.53
CA GLY A 544 -15.99 -6.11 17.15
C GLY A 544 -16.27 -6.85 18.47
N ARG A 545 -15.40 -7.81 18.82
CA ARG A 545 -15.48 -8.45 20.13
C ARG A 545 -15.23 -7.42 21.23
N GLU A 546 -16.00 -7.49 22.31
CA GLU A 546 -15.80 -6.60 23.47
C GLU A 546 -14.52 -6.95 24.25
N GLU A 547 -14.17 -8.23 24.29
CA GLU A 547 -12.97 -8.73 24.96
C GLU A 547 -11.89 -9.10 23.95
N MET A 548 -10.65 -8.70 24.25
CA MET A 548 -9.46 -9.13 23.53
C MET A 548 -9.13 -10.60 23.85
N SER A 549 -8.36 -11.23 22.97
CA SER A 549 -7.84 -12.58 23.18
C SER A 549 -7.06 -12.71 24.51
N ASP A 550 -7.20 -13.84 25.19
CA ASP A 550 -6.42 -14.17 26.39
C ASP A 550 -4.91 -14.20 26.14
N TYR A 551 -4.49 -14.38 24.89
CA TYR A 551 -3.07 -14.38 24.49
C TYR A 551 -2.55 -12.98 24.15
N ALA A 552 -3.44 -11.99 24.00
CA ALA A 552 -3.03 -10.62 23.76
C ALA A 552 -2.42 -10.01 25.02
N PRO A 553 -1.39 -9.14 24.89
CA PRO A 553 -0.84 -8.45 26.03
C PRO A 553 -1.93 -7.57 26.68
N LYS A 554 -2.09 -7.66 28.00
CA LYS A 554 -2.93 -6.76 28.77
C LYS A 554 -2.11 -5.54 29.15
N LEU A 555 -2.61 -4.35 28.83
CA LEU A 555 -2.01 -3.08 29.21
C LEU A 555 -2.67 -2.57 30.49
N LEU A 556 -1.89 -2.38 31.55
CA LEU A 556 -2.28 -1.66 32.75
C LEU A 556 -1.57 -0.32 32.76
N THR A 557 -2.33 0.75 32.92
CA THR A 557 -1.79 2.11 32.99
C THR A 557 -1.99 2.68 34.38
N LEU A 558 -0.94 3.28 34.94
CA LEU A 558 -1.02 4.09 36.15
C LEU A 558 -0.27 5.42 35.94
N THR A 559 -0.58 6.42 36.76
CA THR A 559 0.11 7.71 36.73
C THR A 559 0.95 7.87 37.99
N VAL A 560 2.24 8.17 37.81
CA VAL A 560 3.17 8.50 38.89
C VAL A 560 3.51 9.99 38.82
N HIS A 561 3.77 10.60 39.97
CA HIS A 561 4.20 12.00 40.00
C HIS A 561 5.54 12.17 39.24
N PRO A 562 5.71 13.20 38.38
CA PRO A 562 6.92 13.35 37.55
C PRO A 562 8.25 13.29 38.32
N ASP A 563 8.27 13.82 39.55
CA ASP A 563 9.46 13.77 40.41
C ASP A 563 9.90 12.35 40.80
N LYS A 564 8.96 11.40 40.82
CA LYS A 564 9.20 10.00 41.20
C LYS A 564 9.56 9.10 40.04
N ILE A 565 9.47 9.58 38.79
CA ILE A 565 9.89 8.83 37.59
C ILE A 565 11.34 8.32 37.75
N ARG A 566 12.21 9.16 38.31
CA ARG A 566 13.63 8.81 38.54
C ARG A 566 13.81 7.63 39.49
N GLU A 567 12.92 7.46 40.46
CA GLU A 567 12.97 6.36 41.43
C GLU A 567 12.55 5.04 40.77
N VAL A 568 11.52 5.08 39.90
CA VAL A 568 11.06 3.91 39.14
C VAL A 568 12.08 3.46 38.09
N ILE A 569 12.70 4.40 37.37
CA ILE A 569 13.77 4.09 36.41
C ILE A 569 15.01 3.58 37.14
N GLY A 570 15.38 4.22 38.25
CA GLY A 570 16.59 3.95 38.99
C GLY A 570 17.86 4.42 38.28
N LYS A 571 19.00 4.32 38.98
CA LYS A 571 20.30 4.76 38.44
C LYS A 571 20.67 3.95 37.19
N GLY A 572 20.73 4.61 36.03
CA GLY A 572 21.07 3.99 34.75
C GLY A 572 20.03 2.99 34.23
N GLY A 573 18.78 3.04 34.72
CA GLY A 573 17.72 2.11 34.32
C GLY A 573 17.77 0.75 35.04
N ALA A 574 18.55 0.60 36.10
CA ALA A 574 18.70 -0.67 36.79
C ALA A 574 17.40 -1.16 37.45
N THR A 575 16.64 -0.27 38.09
CA THR A 575 15.39 -0.62 38.79
C THR A 575 14.32 -1.05 37.80
N ILE A 576 14.09 -0.28 36.73
CA ILE A 576 13.09 -0.62 35.72
C ILE A 576 13.45 -1.93 34.99
N ARG A 577 14.74 -2.19 34.72
CA ARG A 577 15.18 -3.46 34.11
C ARG A 577 14.89 -4.64 35.04
N ALA A 578 15.28 -4.53 36.31
CA ALA A 578 15.01 -5.56 37.31
C ALA A 578 13.51 -5.83 37.45
N LEU A 579 12.68 -4.77 37.49
CA LEU A 579 11.23 -4.90 37.48
C LEU A 579 10.75 -5.67 36.24
N THR A 580 11.13 -5.23 35.04
CA THR A 580 10.69 -5.89 33.79
C THR A 580 11.10 -7.36 33.71
N GLU A 581 12.30 -7.71 34.19
CA GLU A 581 12.81 -9.09 34.20
C GLU A 581 12.12 -9.96 35.25
N GLU A 582 11.93 -9.45 36.47
CA GLU A 582 11.36 -10.21 37.59
C GLU A 582 9.85 -10.40 37.48
N THR A 583 9.13 -9.43 36.89
CA THR A 583 7.69 -9.53 36.67
C THR A 583 7.33 -9.98 35.27
N ASN A 584 8.31 -10.26 34.40
CA ASN A 584 8.08 -10.67 33.00
C ASN A 584 7.12 -9.71 32.24
N THR A 585 7.30 -8.40 32.47
CA THR A 585 6.45 -7.34 31.90
C THR A 585 7.28 -6.35 31.10
N THR A 586 6.66 -5.71 30.10
CA THR A 586 7.23 -4.53 29.45
C THR A 586 6.69 -3.28 30.13
N ILE A 587 7.58 -2.46 30.69
CA ILE A 587 7.24 -1.20 31.34
C ILE A 587 7.74 -0.05 30.47
N GLU A 588 6.84 0.86 30.12
CA GLU A 588 7.13 2.12 29.44
C GLU A 588 6.69 3.28 30.32
N ILE A 589 7.55 4.30 30.42
CA ILE A 589 7.28 5.49 31.24
C ILE A 589 7.45 6.71 30.34
N THR A 590 6.44 7.56 30.30
CA THR A 590 6.47 8.84 29.59
C THR A 590 6.92 9.97 30.52
N ASP A 591 7.41 11.08 29.94
CA ASP A 591 7.96 12.20 30.72
C ASP A 591 6.92 12.92 31.59
N ASP A 592 5.64 12.79 31.26
CA ASP A 592 4.49 13.27 32.03
C ASP A 592 4.06 12.33 33.17
N GLY A 593 4.74 11.18 33.33
CA GLY A 593 4.53 10.26 34.45
C GLY A 593 3.48 9.19 34.19
N VAL A 594 3.05 8.98 32.95
CA VAL A 594 2.20 7.84 32.60
C VAL A 594 3.09 6.58 32.50
N VAL A 595 2.74 5.56 33.27
CA VAL A 595 3.43 4.26 33.27
C VAL A 595 2.51 3.21 32.66
N THR A 596 2.91 2.66 31.53
CA THR A 596 2.21 1.60 30.81
C THR A 596 2.93 0.27 31.04
N ILE A 597 2.23 -0.69 31.62
CA ILE A 597 2.73 -2.03 31.94
C ILE A 597 2.01 -3.04 31.05
N ALA A 598 2.77 -3.73 30.21
CA ALA A 598 2.26 -4.79 29.36
C ALA A 598 2.68 -6.17 29.87
N ALA A 599 1.72 -7.08 30.02
CA ALA A 599 2.00 -8.48 30.30
C ALA A 599 0.97 -9.41 29.64
N VAL A 600 1.38 -10.62 29.27
CA VAL A 600 0.43 -11.66 28.79
C VAL A 600 -0.39 -12.20 29.97
N ASN A 601 0.24 -12.38 31.14
CA ASN A 601 -0.45 -12.80 32.37
C ASN A 601 -0.90 -11.57 33.18
N GLY A 602 -2.17 -11.53 33.57
CA GLY A 602 -2.70 -10.43 34.39
C GLY A 602 -2.11 -10.37 35.81
N GLU A 603 -1.62 -11.49 36.35
CA GLU A 603 -0.95 -11.51 37.67
C GLU A 603 0.42 -10.81 37.62
N ASP A 604 1.20 -11.10 36.59
CA ASP A 604 2.50 -10.47 36.29
C ASP A 604 2.36 -8.94 36.20
N ALA A 605 1.34 -8.46 35.47
CA ALA A 605 1.04 -7.04 35.37
C ALA A 605 0.66 -6.41 36.72
N ARG A 606 -0.19 -7.08 37.52
CA ARG A 606 -0.59 -6.59 38.84
C ARG A 606 0.58 -6.53 39.82
N GLU A 607 1.49 -7.50 39.76
CA GLU A 607 2.70 -7.49 40.59
C GLU A 607 3.63 -6.33 40.20
N ALA A 608 3.77 -6.04 38.90
CA ALA A 608 4.52 -4.87 38.43
C ALA A 608 3.89 -3.55 38.92
N VAL A 609 2.56 -3.40 38.83
CA VAL A 609 1.83 -2.24 39.39
C VAL A 609 2.14 -2.09 40.88
N ARG A 610 1.95 -3.15 41.66
CA ARG A 610 2.18 -3.15 43.11
C ARG A 610 3.59 -2.70 43.47
N ARG A 611 4.60 -3.15 42.72
CA ARG A 611 6.00 -2.76 42.96
C ARG A 611 6.28 -1.31 42.60
N ILE A 612 5.69 -0.80 41.52
CA ILE A 612 5.81 0.61 41.14
C ILE A 612 5.12 1.50 42.19
N GLU A 613 3.95 1.12 42.68
CA GLU A 613 3.25 1.80 43.78
C GLU A 613 4.10 1.82 45.05
N MET A 614 4.75 0.71 45.42
CA MET A 614 5.64 0.68 46.59
C MET A 614 6.87 1.59 46.45
N ILE A 615 7.44 1.69 45.24
CA ILE A 615 8.56 2.60 44.96
C ILE A 615 8.08 4.05 45.04
N THR A 616 6.91 4.34 44.49
CA THR A 616 6.36 5.70 44.38
C THR A 616 5.57 6.13 45.62
N ALA A 617 5.37 5.25 46.60
CA ALA A 617 4.70 5.58 47.85
C ALA A 617 5.54 6.56 48.69
N ASP A 618 4.88 7.56 49.29
CA ASP A 618 5.51 8.41 50.29
C ASP A 618 5.34 7.83 51.70
N VAL A 619 6.32 8.12 52.56
CA VAL A 619 6.20 7.81 53.99
C VAL A 619 5.29 8.87 54.60
N GLU A 620 4.08 8.47 54.96
CA GLU A 620 3.08 9.32 55.59
C GLU A 620 3.33 9.40 57.10
N VAL A 621 3.28 10.63 57.63
CA VAL A 621 3.47 10.87 59.07
C VAL A 621 2.28 10.27 59.82
N GLY A 622 2.57 9.33 60.74
CA GLY A 622 1.57 8.67 61.57
C GLY A 622 1.07 7.31 61.04
N ALA A 623 1.48 6.90 59.84
CA ALA A 623 1.23 5.55 59.34
C ALA A 623 2.19 4.54 60.00
N VAL A 624 1.73 3.30 60.18
CA VAL A 624 2.50 2.19 60.75
C VAL A 624 3.05 1.34 59.60
N TYR A 625 4.37 1.13 59.60
CA TYR A 625 5.07 0.39 58.56
C TYR A 625 5.83 -0.80 59.16
N GLU A 626 5.80 -1.92 58.46
CA GLU A 626 6.64 -3.08 58.79
C GLU A 626 7.92 -3.04 57.94
N GLY A 627 9.07 -3.09 58.59
CA GLY A 627 10.35 -2.89 57.92
C GLY A 627 11.47 -3.75 58.49
N LYS A 628 12.43 -4.10 57.64
CA LYS A 628 13.60 -4.90 58.03
C LYS A 628 14.70 -3.97 58.55
N VAL A 629 15.33 -4.33 59.67
CA VAL A 629 16.51 -3.61 60.18
C VAL A 629 17.66 -3.78 59.19
N VAL A 630 18.14 -2.67 58.63
CA VAL A 630 19.25 -2.64 57.66
C VAL A 630 20.58 -2.45 58.36
N LYS A 631 20.61 -1.60 59.40
CA LYS A 631 21.84 -1.26 60.12
C LYS A 631 21.54 -0.85 61.55
N ILE A 632 22.33 -1.34 62.49
CA ILE A 632 22.27 -0.95 63.90
C ILE A 632 23.47 -0.04 64.20
N MET A 633 23.23 1.02 64.97
CA MET A 633 24.25 1.94 65.47
C MET A 633 24.02 2.18 66.97
N ASP A 634 25.01 2.76 67.66
CA ASP A 634 24.96 2.98 69.12
C ASP A 634 23.79 3.88 69.56
N PHE A 635 23.24 4.69 68.67
CA PHE A 635 22.13 5.61 68.94
C PHE A 635 20.77 5.15 68.36
N GLY A 636 20.70 3.99 67.71
CA GLY A 636 19.44 3.51 67.14
C GLY A 636 19.57 2.45 66.05
N ALA A 637 18.44 2.13 65.42
CA ALA A 637 18.35 1.18 64.32
C ALA A 637 17.79 1.86 63.07
N PHE A 638 18.44 1.69 61.93
CA PHE A 638 17.91 2.04 60.63
C PHE A 638 17.07 0.88 60.10
N VAL A 639 15.79 1.16 59.85
CA VAL A 639 14.79 0.21 59.38
C VAL A 639 14.40 0.64 57.96
N ASN A 640 14.43 -0.28 57.00
CA ASN A 640 13.92 0.00 55.66
C ASN A 640 12.40 -0.01 55.72
N VAL A 641 11.78 1.16 55.55
CA VAL A 641 10.33 1.37 55.73
C VAL A 641 9.60 1.19 54.39
N LEU A 642 10.22 1.65 53.30
CA LEU A 642 9.81 1.43 51.92
C LEU A 642 11.08 1.20 51.08
N PRO A 643 10.96 0.59 49.88
CA PRO A 643 12.12 0.39 48.99
C PRO A 643 12.92 1.69 48.78
N GLY A 644 14.17 1.72 49.22
CA GLY A 644 15.05 2.89 49.11
C GLY A 644 14.83 4.01 50.14
N LYS A 645 13.88 3.87 51.08
CA LYS A 645 13.59 4.83 52.15
C LYS A 645 13.82 4.19 53.52
N ASP A 646 14.86 4.64 54.21
CA ASP A 646 15.21 4.19 55.55
C ASP A 646 14.70 5.17 56.62
N GLY A 647 14.07 4.64 57.66
CA GLY A 647 13.67 5.35 58.86
C GLY A 647 14.61 5.02 60.01
N MET A 648 14.98 6.02 60.81
CA MET A 648 15.80 5.81 62.00
C MET A 648 14.89 5.69 63.23
N VAL A 649 14.90 4.51 63.86
CA VAL A 649 14.34 4.32 65.20
C VAL A 649 15.41 4.71 66.21
N HIS A 650 15.19 5.82 66.92
CA HIS A 650 16.10 6.26 67.96
C HIS A 650 16.11 5.23 69.11
N ILE A 651 17.26 5.05 69.78
CA ILE A 651 17.43 4.05 70.86
C ILE A 651 16.40 4.19 71.99
N SER A 652 15.89 5.41 72.25
CA SER A 652 14.84 5.66 73.26
C SER A 652 13.47 5.12 72.87
N GLU A 653 13.22 4.91 71.58
CA GLU A 653 11.91 4.50 71.05
C GLU A 653 11.85 3.01 70.69
N ILE A 654 12.92 2.24 70.98
CA ILE A 654 12.98 0.80 70.66
C ILE A 654 12.09 -0.02 71.61
N SER A 655 12.01 0.37 72.89
CA SER A 655 11.18 -0.29 73.89
C SER A 655 10.92 0.63 75.07
N HIS A 656 9.74 0.52 75.69
CA HIS A 656 9.41 1.20 76.94
C HIS A 656 10.12 0.60 78.17
N SER A 657 10.80 -0.53 78.00
CA SER A 657 11.66 -1.17 79.00
C SER A 657 13.11 -1.10 78.55
N ARG A 658 14.06 -1.13 79.50
CA ARG A 658 15.49 -1.10 79.19
C ARG A 658 15.87 -2.27 78.28
N VAL A 659 16.32 -1.94 77.07
CA VAL A 659 16.86 -2.87 76.05
C VAL A 659 18.31 -3.18 76.35
#